data_AF-A0A969B8A4-F1
#
_entry.id   AF-A0A969B8A4-F1
#
_cell.length_a   1.000
_cell.length_b   1.000
_cell.length_c   1.000
_cell.angle_alpha   90.00
_cell.angle_beta   90.00
_cell.angle_gamma   90.00
#
_symmetry.space_group_name_H-M   'P 1'
#
loop_
_entity.id
_entity.type
_entity.pdbx_description
1 polymer ?
#
loop_
_entity_poly.entity_id
_entity_poly.type
_entity_poly.pdbx_seq_one_letter_code
_entity_poly.pdbx_strand_id
1 'polypeptide(L)'
;MSTPSIFYPNLRPQVVETRLALSSPAVNDSWLNLGRRTVAYPDFKYISDLEPKPMTAEQKRTVIQEAKRLRKQTFNEAIASGQSEDEAVRIAQVTYARRVIEGLYREETGLIPYKNDLVRARLRLIQGDGPRDLDFDSLSTAFTHVEKTWGELARQSPVRSSGSLIPSPYPFLVAGGRFKESYYWDAYFGALGLVDTGRWEMAAAQFENLLHMIQAYGLIPNGFRDYYLTRSQPPVIALFAMLIFENAPSSIPREKLERWMKQRVYPLLKRDYHEFWMAQRYHAESGLNFHSDALNRMRPERHSNDDERALGESFRDVRGEAESGLDHTDASMGASSQVASVMLNSLMYSYEKILARMAAMSGDNPASRKYHEAAEKRRQAMNRHNWDESTGTFRNYHFTKGIQSGVVSAEMFSAMYVGLASPDQARRMTEFGANVLERDGGLRASTVDSGKQWDGVHGWAPSCDGDPGRHPVWVFARGQTLGSQVGSSFGADTKPHRELLRENRCGARDRPARGRLKISNPNRLLVDQCLLCLGVEVFGLQVHGIISWGRIFPKCWRACRQRQSARRPRDNSPRRAAFRPCATHTFLKNLFLGQPWYKSAHRRRSQRDGARRLHPRFCCKARAATSCRSRTHRCLHFPTVRLA
;
A
#
# COMPACT_ATOMS: atom_id res chain seq x y z
N MET A 1 -4.74 25.52 3.88
CA MET A 1 -6.14 25.12 4.13
C MET A 1 -6.31 23.69 3.63
N SER A 2 -7.01 22.83 4.36
CA SER A 2 -7.32 21.47 3.90
C SER A 2 -8.39 21.51 2.82
N THR A 3 -8.16 20.83 1.70
CA THR A 3 -9.20 20.59 0.69
C THR A 3 -10.26 19.67 1.32
N PRO A 4 -11.54 20.05 1.37
CA PRO A 4 -12.58 19.13 1.84
C PRO A 4 -12.63 17.90 0.92
N SER A 5 -12.57 16.69 1.49
CA SER A 5 -12.77 15.48 0.69
C SER A 5 -14.13 15.54 0.00
N ILE A 6 -14.14 15.24 -1.29
CA ILE A 6 -15.35 15.26 -2.11
C ILE A 6 -16.33 14.13 -1.77
N PHE A 7 -15.94 13.18 -0.90
CA PHE A 7 -16.65 11.93 -0.67
C PHE A 7 -17.53 11.91 0.58
N TYR A 8 -17.36 12.87 1.49
CA TYR A 8 -17.88 12.73 2.85
C TYR A 8 -18.82 13.88 3.26
N PRO A 9 -20.13 13.64 3.36
CA PRO A 9 -21.03 14.50 4.11
C PRO A 9 -20.73 14.47 5.63
N ASN A 10 -20.33 13.29 6.13
CA ASN A 10 -20.29 12.99 7.57
C ASN A 10 -18.87 12.88 8.16
N LEU A 11 -17.85 12.55 7.36
CA LEU A 11 -16.45 12.46 7.81
C LEU A 11 -15.71 13.77 7.53
N ARG A 12 -15.62 14.63 8.56
CA ARG A 12 -14.83 15.87 8.49
C ARG A 12 -13.34 15.56 8.74
N PRO A 13 -12.40 16.06 7.91
CA PRO A 13 -10.97 15.93 8.21
C PRO A 13 -10.61 16.66 9.50
N GLN A 14 -9.76 16.05 10.33
CA GLN A 14 -9.04 16.79 11.36
C GLN A 14 -8.07 17.79 10.72
N VAL A 15 -7.94 18.99 11.31
CA VAL A 15 -6.89 19.95 10.96
C VAL A 15 -5.67 19.64 11.81
N VAL A 16 -4.84 18.73 11.32
CA VAL A 16 -3.66 18.21 12.02
C VAL A 16 -2.42 19.12 11.87
N GLU A 17 -1.54 19.12 12.87
CA GLU A 17 -0.23 19.80 12.79
C GLU A 17 0.86 18.89 12.22
N THR A 18 1.29 19.17 10.99
CA THR A 18 2.47 18.56 10.38
C THR A 18 3.75 19.27 10.83
N ARG A 19 4.70 18.53 11.41
CA ARG A 19 6.03 19.04 11.80
C ARG A 19 7.12 18.27 11.07
N LEU A 20 8.19 18.96 10.67
CA LEU A 20 9.41 18.36 10.12
C LEU A 20 10.21 17.69 11.25
N ALA A 21 9.82 16.45 11.58
CA ALA A 21 10.12 15.80 12.85
C ALA A 21 11.50 15.09 12.92
N LEU A 22 12.53 15.63 12.24
CA LEU A 22 13.93 15.17 12.42
C LEU A 22 14.48 15.43 13.83
N SER A 23 13.75 16.20 14.66
CA SER A 23 13.99 16.43 16.09
C SER A 23 13.38 15.37 17.02
N SER A 24 12.91 14.23 16.48
CA SER A 24 12.27 13.15 17.24
C SER A 24 13.04 12.72 18.50
N PRO A 25 12.39 12.62 19.68
CA PRO A 25 12.98 11.97 20.85
C PRO A 25 13.39 10.52 20.54
N ALA A 26 12.56 9.77 19.81
CA ALA A 26 12.84 8.39 19.46
C ALA A 26 14.17 8.21 18.73
N VAL A 27 14.54 9.20 17.89
CA VAL A 27 15.73 9.17 17.04
C VAL A 27 16.98 9.71 17.76
N ASN A 28 16.84 10.79 18.56
CA ASN A 28 18.00 11.54 19.06
C ASN A 28 18.04 11.76 20.59
N ASP A 29 17.04 11.34 21.39
CA ASP A 29 17.08 11.55 22.84
C ASP A 29 18.17 10.71 23.55
N SER A 30 18.81 11.29 24.55
CA SER A 30 19.90 10.67 25.30
C SER A 30 19.47 9.50 26.18
N TRP A 31 18.22 9.51 26.70
CA TRP A 31 17.70 8.49 27.60
C TRP A 31 17.10 7.31 26.84
N LEU A 32 16.33 7.55 25.78
CA LEU A 32 15.86 6.47 24.91
C LEU A 32 17.04 5.74 24.25
N ASN A 33 18.07 6.48 23.81
CA ASN A 33 19.32 5.86 23.33
C ASN A 33 20.17 5.21 24.45
N LEU A 34 20.02 5.61 25.72
CA LEU A 34 20.59 4.85 26.84
C LEU A 34 19.90 3.50 26.99
N GLY A 35 18.56 3.47 26.98
CA GLY A 35 17.77 2.24 27.04
C GLY A 35 18.09 1.24 25.93
N ARG A 36 18.40 1.72 24.71
CA ARG A 36 18.92 0.88 23.62
C ARG A 36 20.31 0.32 23.94
N ARG A 37 21.26 1.17 24.35
CA ARG A 37 22.65 0.75 24.65
C ARG A 37 22.75 -0.23 25.81
N THR A 38 21.90 -0.11 26.83
CA THR A 38 21.88 -1.04 27.98
C THR A 38 20.98 -2.25 27.77
N VAL A 39 20.29 -2.37 26.62
CA VAL A 39 19.27 -3.40 26.36
C VAL A 39 18.20 -3.45 27.48
N ALA A 40 17.68 -2.28 27.83
CA ALA A 40 16.73 -2.12 28.94
C ALA A 40 15.32 -2.68 28.67
N TYR A 41 15.00 -2.95 27.39
CA TYR A 41 13.70 -3.44 26.92
C TYR A 41 13.92 -4.42 25.75
N PRO A 42 13.10 -5.48 25.60
CA PRO A 42 13.25 -6.49 24.54
C PRO A 42 12.78 -6.01 23.15
N ASP A 43 12.03 -4.92 23.10
CA ASP A 43 11.55 -4.30 21.87
C ASP A 43 11.92 -2.81 21.90
N PHE A 44 12.73 -2.33 20.94
CA PHE A 44 13.07 -0.91 20.89
C PHE A 44 12.01 -0.06 20.18
N LYS A 45 11.02 -0.65 19.49
CA LYS A 45 9.83 0.08 19.04
C LYS A 45 9.02 0.59 20.22
N TYR A 46 8.88 -0.19 21.31
CA TYR A 46 8.21 0.25 22.53
C TYR A 46 8.77 1.59 23.02
N ILE A 47 10.09 1.70 23.22
CA ILE A 47 10.73 2.96 23.64
C ILE A 47 10.80 4.02 22.53
N SER A 48 10.62 3.65 21.26
CA SER A 48 10.51 4.61 20.14
C SER A 48 9.11 5.22 20.02
N ASP A 49 8.09 4.58 20.59
CA ASP A 49 6.71 5.02 20.53
C ASP A 49 6.28 5.86 21.75
N LEU A 50 7.10 5.93 22.80
CA LEU A 50 6.80 6.65 24.04
C LEU A 50 6.68 8.17 23.85
N GLU A 51 5.78 8.79 24.61
CA GLU A 51 5.67 10.24 24.71
C GLU A 51 6.42 10.79 25.94
N PRO A 52 7.11 11.94 25.84
CA PRO A 52 7.64 12.64 27.00
C PRO A 52 6.51 13.12 27.93
N LYS A 53 6.65 12.93 29.24
CA LYS A 53 5.70 13.47 30.22
C LYS A 53 5.83 15.01 30.33
N PRO A 54 4.72 15.74 30.50
CA PRO A 54 4.76 17.16 30.82
C PRO A 54 5.31 17.36 32.24
N MET A 55 6.58 17.76 32.35
CA MET A 55 7.31 17.85 33.62
C MET A 55 8.20 19.09 33.66
N THR A 56 8.25 19.75 34.82
CA THR A 56 9.18 20.84 35.10
C THR A 56 10.63 20.35 35.13
N ALA A 57 11.60 21.26 34.95
CA ALA A 57 13.02 20.93 35.06
C ALA A 57 13.38 20.33 36.45
N GLU A 58 12.65 20.70 37.49
CA GLU A 58 12.82 20.17 38.84
C GLU A 58 12.33 18.72 38.97
N GLN A 59 11.10 18.42 38.54
CA GLN A 59 10.57 17.05 38.53
C GLN A 59 11.47 16.09 37.73
N LYS A 60 12.05 16.57 36.61
CA LYS A 60 13.02 15.79 35.83
C LYS A 60 14.33 15.55 36.60
N ARG A 61 14.83 16.52 37.37
CA ARG A 61 15.99 16.33 38.27
C ARG A 61 15.69 15.31 39.37
N THR A 62 14.50 15.33 39.98
CA THR A 62 14.09 14.36 41.01
C THR A 62 14.13 12.93 40.48
N VAL A 63 13.52 12.65 39.33
CA VAL A 63 13.56 11.33 38.66
C VAL A 63 15.01 10.86 38.43
N ILE A 64 15.90 11.75 37.96
CA ILE A 64 17.31 11.41 37.73
C ILE A 64 18.06 11.15 39.05
N GLN A 65 17.75 11.88 40.13
CA GLN A 65 18.34 11.64 41.46
C GLN A 65 17.86 10.31 42.07
N GLU A 66 16.57 9.99 41.98
CA GLU A 66 16.02 8.70 42.39
C GLU A 66 16.66 7.54 41.62
N ALA A 67 16.75 7.65 40.29
CA ALA A 67 17.39 6.63 39.47
C ALA A 67 18.87 6.44 39.85
N LYS A 68 19.61 7.52 40.16
CA LYS A 68 21.00 7.42 40.64
C LYS A 68 21.12 6.73 42.01
N ARG A 69 20.17 6.96 42.93
CA ARG A 69 20.11 6.24 44.22
C ARG A 69 19.84 4.75 44.00
N LEU A 70 18.81 4.43 43.22
CA LEU A 70 18.44 3.06 42.88
C LEU A 70 19.59 2.31 42.18
N ARG A 71 20.30 2.96 41.25
CA ARG A 71 21.50 2.39 40.61
C ARG A 71 22.56 1.94 41.62
N LYS A 72 22.85 2.78 42.64
CA LYS A 72 23.84 2.42 43.67
C LYS A 72 23.34 1.27 44.56
N GLN A 73 22.06 1.29 44.91
CA GLN A 73 21.43 0.22 45.68
C GLN A 73 21.50 -1.11 44.93
N THR A 74 21.01 -1.18 43.68
CA THR A 74 21.01 -2.39 42.86
C THR A 74 22.41 -2.93 42.57
N PHE A 75 23.42 -2.06 42.41
CA PHE A 75 24.81 -2.51 42.31
C PHE A 75 25.26 -3.24 43.59
N ASN A 76 25.06 -2.62 44.76
CA ASN A 76 25.40 -3.23 46.05
C ASN A 76 24.64 -4.55 46.29
N GLU A 77 23.36 -4.61 45.93
CA GLU A 77 22.52 -5.80 46.05
C GLU A 77 23.01 -6.95 45.14
N ALA A 78 23.44 -6.64 43.91
CA ALA A 78 23.99 -7.64 42.99
C ALA A 78 25.33 -8.21 43.48
N ILE A 79 26.25 -7.35 43.97
CA ILE A 79 27.51 -7.78 44.60
C ILE A 79 27.23 -8.66 45.84
N ALA A 80 26.32 -8.23 46.72
CA ALA A 80 25.92 -9.02 47.89
C ALA A 80 25.24 -10.35 47.52
N SER A 81 24.66 -10.45 46.32
CA SER A 81 24.08 -11.67 45.76
C SER A 81 25.10 -12.54 44.98
N GLY A 82 26.40 -12.25 45.10
CA GLY A 82 27.48 -13.04 44.47
C GLY A 82 27.65 -12.83 42.97
N GLN A 83 27.09 -11.76 42.38
CA GLN A 83 27.37 -11.41 40.98
C GLN A 83 28.78 -10.83 40.83
N SER A 84 29.37 -10.98 39.63
CA SER A 84 30.63 -10.29 39.28
C SER A 84 30.44 -8.78 39.22
N GLU A 85 31.52 -8.00 39.31
CA GLU A 85 31.44 -6.54 39.23
C GLU A 85 30.86 -6.07 37.88
N ASP A 86 31.27 -6.68 36.76
CA ASP A 86 30.71 -6.38 35.43
C ASP A 86 29.20 -6.64 35.35
N GLU A 87 28.74 -7.76 35.92
CA GLU A 87 27.32 -8.12 35.92
C GLU A 87 26.50 -7.21 36.86
N ALA A 88 27.04 -6.90 38.04
CA ALA A 88 26.45 -5.91 38.95
C ALA A 88 26.38 -4.51 38.28
N VAL A 89 27.41 -4.11 37.54
CA VAL A 89 27.41 -2.88 36.73
C VAL A 89 26.33 -2.96 35.64
N ARG A 90 26.19 -4.08 34.93
CA ARG A 90 25.19 -4.29 33.86
C ARG A 90 23.77 -4.18 34.40
N ILE A 91 23.45 -4.93 35.46
CA ILE A 91 22.13 -4.90 36.12
C ILE A 91 21.82 -3.47 36.61
N ALA A 92 22.77 -2.82 37.29
CA ALA A 92 22.59 -1.46 37.77
C ALA A 92 22.40 -0.42 36.64
N GLN A 93 23.07 -0.60 35.49
CA GLN A 93 22.87 0.24 34.30
C GLN A 93 21.48 0.03 33.67
N VAL A 94 21.00 -1.21 33.57
CA VAL A 94 19.63 -1.52 33.11
C VAL A 94 18.59 -0.86 34.01
N THR A 95 18.68 -1.07 35.33
CA THR A 95 17.76 -0.48 36.31
C THR A 95 17.79 1.05 36.28
N TYR A 96 18.97 1.65 36.11
CA TYR A 96 19.10 3.10 35.92
C TYR A 96 18.38 3.60 34.66
N ALA A 97 18.63 2.96 33.51
CA ALA A 97 18.02 3.33 32.23
C ALA A 97 16.50 3.21 32.30
N ARG A 98 15.99 2.09 32.83
CA ARG A 98 14.56 1.86 33.04
C ARG A 98 13.94 2.91 33.95
N ARG A 99 14.48 3.17 35.14
CA ARG A 99 13.90 4.14 36.09
C ARG A 99 13.86 5.56 35.51
N VAL A 100 14.86 5.98 34.73
CA VAL A 100 14.81 7.29 34.06
C VAL A 100 13.77 7.30 32.93
N ILE A 101 13.68 6.26 32.11
CA ILE A 101 12.69 6.19 31.01
C ILE A 101 11.26 6.13 31.58
N GLU A 102 10.97 5.18 32.48
CA GLU A 102 9.68 5.03 33.16
C GLU A 102 9.29 6.27 33.97
N GLY A 103 10.27 7.03 34.47
CA GLY A 103 10.05 8.31 35.15
C GLY A 103 9.70 9.46 34.20
N LEU A 104 10.49 9.65 33.12
CA LEU A 104 10.38 10.79 32.20
C LEU A 104 9.37 10.62 31.04
N TYR A 105 8.98 9.38 30.73
CA TYR A 105 8.13 9.04 29.58
C TYR A 105 6.88 8.25 30.00
N ARG A 106 5.93 8.10 29.08
CA ARG A 106 4.69 7.32 29.23
C ARG A 106 4.35 6.57 27.94
N GLU A 107 3.70 5.41 28.09
CA GLU A 107 3.02 4.76 26.96
C GLU A 107 1.66 5.43 26.74
N GLU A 108 1.65 6.46 25.91
CA GLU A 108 0.46 6.90 25.19
C GLU A 108 0.74 6.72 23.70
N THR A 109 -0.09 5.96 22.99
CA THR A 109 0.09 5.76 21.54
C THR A 109 -0.37 6.97 20.73
N GLY A 110 -1.03 7.95 21.37
CA GLY A 110 -1.81 9.02 20.75
C GLY A 110 -3.10 8.56 20.05
N LEU A 111 -3.21 7.28 19.66
CA LEU A 111 -4.29 6.79 18.82
C LEU A 111 -5.57 6.49 19.58
N ILE A 112 -6.67 7.06 19.08
CA ILE A 112 -8.01 6.91 19.62
C ILE A 112 -8.70 5.75 18.89
N PRO A 113 -9.33 4.78 19.58
CA PRO A 113 -10.13 3.73 18.94
C PRO A 113 -11.32 4.31 18.17
N TYR A 114 -11.42 4.01 16.87
CA TYR A 114 -12.40 4.64 15.99
C TYR A 114 -13.71 3.83 15.90
N LYS A 115 -14.65 4.13 16.81
CA LYS A 115 -15.89 3.34 17.05
C LYS A 115 -17.07 3.71 16.12
N ASN A 116 -16.81 4.08 14.86
CA ASN A 116 -17.84 4.61 13.94
C ASN A 116 -18.32 3.58 12.89
N ASP A 117 -19.44 3.84 12.23
CA ASP A 117 -20.10 2.94 11.26
C ASP A 117 -19.24 2.56 10.04
N LEU A 118 -18.17 3.31 9.74
CA LEU A 118 -17.34 3.08 8.54
C LEU A 118 -16.62 1.71 8.54
N VAL A 119 -16.51 1.04 9.70
CA VAL A 119 -15.90 -0.28 9.82
C VAL A 119 -16.91 -1.41 10.06
N ARG A 120 -18.22 -1.13 10.11
CA ARG A 120 -19.26 -2.18 10.23
C ARG A 120 -19.50 -2.88 8.89
N ALA A 121 -19.72 -4.20 8.95
CA ALA A 121 -20.14 -4.98 7.79
C ALA A 121 -21.39 -4.36 7.14
N ARG A 122 -21.37 -4.19 5.81
CA ARG A 122 -22.57 -3.87 5.01
C ARG A 122 -23.12 -5.06 4.25
N LEU A 123 -22.38 -6.17 4.23
CA LEU A 123 -22.79 -7.46 3.69
C LEU A 123 -23.15 -8.42 4.83
N ARG A 124 -23.85 -9.50 4.46
CA ARG A 124 -24.05 -10.69 5.30
C ARG A 124 -23.66 -11.90 4.47
N LEU A 125 -23.05 -12.90 5.09
CA LEU A 125 -22.96 -14.23 4.47
C LEU A 125 -24.36 -14.82 4.32
N ILE A 126 -24.57 -15.53 3.22
CA ILE A 126 -25.80 -16.24 2.88
C ILE A 126 -25.39 -17.65 2.51
N GLN A 127 -26.08 -18.66 3.05
CA GLN A 127 -25.85 -20.05 2.71
C GLN A 127 -26.28 -20.32 1.25
N GLY A 128 -25.45 -21.03 0.49
CA GLY A 128 -25.69 -21.37 -0.92
C GLY A 128 -24.71 -22.45 -1.38
N ASP A 129 -24.71 -22.73 -2.69
CA ASP A 129 -23.92 -23.80 -3.32
C ASP A 129 -22.42 -23.41 -3.43
N GLY A 130 -21.75 -23.27 -2.28
CA GLY A 130 -20.32 -23.00 -2.18
C GLY A 130 -19.43 -24.19 -2.60
N PRO A 131 -18.09 -24.03 -2.51
CA PRO A 131 -17.16 -25.14 -2.73
C PRO A 131 -17.51 -26.31 -1.81
N ARG A 132 -17.73 -27.51 -2.39
CA ARG A 132 -18.26 -28.68 -1.65
C ARG A 132 -17.34 -29.17 -0.54
N ASP A 133 -16.08 -28.75 -0.60
CA ASP A 133 -15.00 -29.17 0.27
C ASP A 133 -14.77 -28.20 1.46
N LEU A 134 -15.52 -27.08 1.52
CA LEU A 134 -15.55 -26.18 2.68
C LEU A 134 -16.90 -26.16 3.38
N ASP A 135 -16.84 -26.29 4.71
CA ASP A 135 -17.97 -26.09 5.61
C ASP A 135 -18.35 -24.60 5.73
N PHE A 136 -19.66 -24.34 5.70
CA PHE A 136 -20.23 -23.00 5.84
C PHE A 136 -20.05 -22.42 7.26
N ASP A 137 -20.12 -23.24 8.32
CA ASP A 137 -20.01 -22.76 9.69
C ASP A 137 -18.56 -22.32 10.01
N SER A 138 -17.58 -23.04 9.46
CA SER A 138 -16.16 -22.68 9.48
C SER A 138 -15.89 -21.36 8.75
N LEU A 139 -16.43 -21.18 7.53
CA LEU A 139 -16.35 -19.91 6.78
C LEU A 139 -17.05 -18.76 7.52
N SER A 140 -18.23 -19.01 8.08
CA SER A 140 -19.01 -18.05 8.87
C SER A 140 -18.24 -17.61 10.14
N THR A 141 -17.57 -18.55 10.80
CA THR A 141 -16.71 -18.28 11.97
C THR A 141 -15.50 -17.43 11.59
N ALA A 142 -14.79 -17.78 10.51
CA ALA A 142 -13.63 -17.02 10.03
C ALA A 142 -14.01 -15.58 9.61
N PHE A 143 -15.10 -15.42 8.87
CA PHE A 143 -15.63 -14.10 8.49
C PHE A 143 -16.04 -13.28 9.73
N THR A 144 -16.76 -13.89 10.68
CA THR A 144 -17.18 -13.23 11.93
C THR A 144 -15.98 -12.76 12.77
N HIS A 145 -14.88 -13.52 12.77
CA HIS A 145 -13.63 -13.10 13.39
C HIS A 145 -13.04 -11.86 12.68
N VAL A 146 -12.89 -11.89 11.36
CA VAL A 146 -12.38 -10.75 10.57
C VAL A 146 -13.23 -9.49 10.77
N GLU A 147 -14.56 -9.64 10.79
CA GLU A 147 -15.51 -8.55 11.03
C GLU A 147 -15.37 -7.90 12.41
N LYS A 148 -15.14 -8.70 13.46
CA LYS A 148 -14.80 -8.19 14.79
C LYS A 148 -13.45 -7.46 14.78
N THR A 149 -12.46 -8.05 14.14
CA THR A 149 -11.07 -7.55 14.08
C THR A 149 -10.97 -6.18 13.39
N TRP A 150 -11.77 -5.87 12.36
CA TRP A 150 -11.79 -4.52 11.77
C TRP A 150 -12.12 -3.43 12.79
N GLY A 151 -13.06 -3.67 13.71
CA GLY A 151 -13.38 -2.75 14.81
C GLY A 151 -12.26 -2.63 15.84
N GLU A 152 -11.50 -3.70 16.05
CA GLU A 152 -10.36 -3.74 16.98
C GLU A 152 -9.09 -3.11 16.39
N LEU A 153 -8.95 -3.04 15.06
CA LEU A 153 -7.84 -2.37 14.35
C LEU A 153 -8.12 -0.91 13.95
N ALA A 154 -9.39 -0.47 13.97
CA ALA A 154 -9.77 0.91 13.60
C ALA A 154 -9.23 1.98 14.57
N ARG A 155 -8.47 2.94 14.06
CA ARG A 155 -7.88 4.05 14.81
C ARG A 155 -8.11 5.40 14.15
N GLN A 156 -7.99 6.45 14.94
CA GLN A 156 -7.90 7.83 14.49
C GLN A 156 -6.74 8.51 15.23
N SER A 157 -6.00 9.38 14.54
CA SER A 157 -4.89 10.11 15.17
C SER A 157 -5.41 11.22 16.11
N PRO A 158 -4.56 11.71 17.02
CA PRO A 158 -4.78 12.97 17.71
C PRO A 158 -4.40 14.14 16.80
N VAL A 159 -4.88 15.35 17.11
CA VAL A 159 -4.58 16.59 16.35
C VAL A 159 -3.09 16.96 16.41
N ARG A 160 -2.41 16.58 17.51
CA ARG A 160 -0.99 16.76 17.81
C ARG A 160 -0.48 15.51 18.53
N SER A 161 0.80 15.16 18.36
CA SER A 161 1.52 14.18 19.19
C SER A 161 2.66 14.88 19.96
N SER A 162 3.04 14.32 21.10
CA SER A 162 4.21 14.70 21.89
C SER A 162 5.41 13.78 21.64
N GLY A 163 5.16 12.55 21.21
CA GLY A 163 6.15 11.55 20.82
C GLY A 163 6.33 11.47 19.29
N SER A 164 6.59 10.25 18.82
CA SER A 164 6.99 9.98 17.42
C SER A 164 5.85 9.84 16.42
N LEU A 165 4.59 9.79 16.85
CA LEU A 165 3.44 9.60 15.96
C LEU A 165 3.25 10.81 15.04
N ILE A 166 3.02 10.57 13.75
CA ILE A 166 2.60 11.60 12.78
C ILE A 166 1.06 11.66 12.75
N PRO A 167 0.44 12.79 13.12
CA PRO A 167 -0.99 13.03 12.94
C PRO A 167 -1.46 12.88 11.48
N SER A 168 -2.68 12.38 11.27
CA SER A 168 -3.29 12.23 9.95
C SER A 168 -4.78 12.64 9.97
N PRO A 169 -5.31 13.26 8.90
CA PRO A 169 -6.62 13.92 8.92
C PRO A 169 -7.83 12.98 9.07
N TYR A 170 -7.70 11.70 8.72
CA TYR A 170 -8.80 10.73 8.66
C TYR A 170 -8.51 9.45 9.48
N PRO A 171 -9.53 8.65 9.85
CA PRO A 171 -9.34 7.33 10.45
C PRO A 171 -8.61 6.36 9.51
N PHE A 172 -7.98 5.33 10.08
CA PHE A 172 -7.22 4.30 9.39
C PHE A 172 -7.21 2.98 10.19
N LEU A 173 -6.72 1.91 9.57
CA LEU A 173 -6.43 0.64 10.23
C LEU A 173 -4.94 0.58 10.62
N VAL A 174 -4.65 -0.06 11.75
CA VAL A 174 -3.30 -0.50 12.12
C VAL A 174 -3.16 -2.00 11.85
N ALA A 175 -1.94 -2.51 11.62
CA ALA A 175 -1.72 -3.94 11.41
C ALA A 175 -1.91 -4.77 12.71
N GLY A 176 -1.71 -4.16 13.89
CA GLY A 176 -1.98 -4.78 15.20
C GLY A 176 -0.71 -5.17 15.98
N GLY A 177 -0.91 -5.66 17.21
CA GLY A 177 0.20 -6.02 18.10
C GLY A 177 1.11 -4.83 18.43
N ARG A 178 2.40 -4.93 18.04
CA ARG A 178 3.39 -3.83 18.16
C ARG A 178 3.21 -2.73 17.10
N PHE A 179 2.51 -3.02 16.01
CA PHE A 179 2.24 -2.08 14.92
C PHE A 179 1.03 -1.21 15.30
N LYS A 180 1.35 -0.02 15.82
CA LYS A 180 0.46 0.94 16.52
C LYS A 180 0.31 2.23 15.71
N GLU A 181 0.40 2.15 14.39
CA GLU A 181 0.31 3.23 13.41
C GLU A 181 -0.17 2.68 12.05
N SER A 182 -0.54 3.56 11.12
CA SER A 182 -0.81 3.16 9.73
C SER A 182 0.53 2.84 9.04
N TYR A 183 0.59 1.72 8.33
CA TYR A 183 1.66 1.34 7.43
C TYR A 183 1.17 1.47 5.98
N TYR A 184 2.07 1.83 5.06
CA TYR A 184 1.70 2.25 3.71
C TYR A 184 1.16 1.10 2.86
N TRP A 185 1.92 0.02 2.67
CA TRP A 185 1.47 -1.07 1.78
C TRP A 185 0.33 -1.90 2.40
N ASP A 186 0.34 -2.10 3.73
CA ASP A 186 -0.73 -2.75 4.50
C ASP A 186 -2.08 -2.05 4.31
N ALA A 187 -2.09 -0.71 4.25
CA ALA A 187 -3.30 0.07 4.04
C ALA A 187 -3.97 -0.20 2.67
N TYR A 188 -3.21 -0.65 1.66
CA TYR A 188 -3.77 -1.08 0.37
C TYR A 188 -4.39 -2.49 0.45
N PHE A 189 -3.69 -3.47 1.03
CA PHE A 189 -4.24 -4.83 1.17
C PHE A 189 -5.47 -4.84 2.10
N GLY A 190 -5.43 -4.09 3.20
CA GLY A 190 -6.61 -3.85 4.03
C GLY A 190 -7.73 -3.11 3.29
N ALA A 191 -7.40 -2.20 2.36
CA ALA A 191 -8.39 -1.52 1.54
C ALA A 191 -9.08 -2.43 0.50
N LEU A 192 -8.42 -3.46 -0.02
CA LEU A 192 -9.07 -4.48 -0.85
C LEU A 192 -10.21 -5.15 -0.06
N GLY A 193 -9.90 -5.71 1.11
CA GLY A 193 -10.89 -6.34 1.99
C GLY A 193 -12.00 -5.37 2.45
N LEU A 194 -11.68 -4.10 2.71
CA LEU A 194 -12.69 -3.06 3.01
C LEU A 194 -13.62 -2.78 1.81
N VAL A 195 -13.09 -2.70 0.59
CA VAL A 195 -13.90 -2.43 -0.61
C VAL A 195 -14.83 -3.59 -0.92
N ASP A 196 -14.32 -4.83 -0.94
CA ASP A 196 -15.09 -6.04 -1.24
C ASP A 196 -16.20 -6.31 -0.21
N THR A 197 -16.09 -5.73 0.99
CA THR A 197 -17.10 -5.80 2.07
C THR A 197 -17.98 -4.55 2.20
N GLY A 198 -17.91 -3.63 1.25
CA GLY A 198 -18.79 -2.46 1.15
C GLY A 198 -18.39 -1.26 2.01
N ARG A 199 -17.17 -1.22 2.55
CA ARG A 199 -16.60 -0.15 3.40
C ARG A 199 -15.66 0.80 2.63
N TRP A 200 -16.03 1.10 1.39
CA TRP A 200 -15.26 1.97 0.49
C TRP A 200 -14.88 3.32 1.12
N GLU A 201 -15.73 3.93 1.97
CA GLU A 201 -15.41 5.20 2.63
C GLU A 201 -14.19 5.11 3.56
N MET A 202 -13.97 3.96 4.21
CA MET A 202 -12.82 3.70 5.07
C MET A 202 -11.56 3.45 4.23
N ALA A 203 -11.68 2.74 3.11
CA ALA A 203 -10.59 2.59 2.15
C ALA A 203 -10.14 3.97 1.60
N ALA A 204 -11.09 4.81 1.19
CA ALA A 204 -10.82 6.17 0.71
C ALA A 204 -10.24 7.09 1.81
N ALA A 205 -10.57 6.85 3.08
CA ALA A 205 -10.06 7.62 4.22
C ALA A 205 -8.57 7.35 4.45
N GLN A 206 -8.17 6.08 4.35
CA GLN A 206 -6.76 5.68 4.34
C GLN A 206 -6.03 6.28 3.13
N PHE A 207 -6.62 6.20 1.93
CA PHE A 207 -6.01 6.77 0.72
C PHE A 207 -5.75 8.29 0.83
N GLU A 208 -6.69 9.08 1.33
CA GLU A 208 -6.48 10.52 1.56
C GLU A 208 -5.44 10.82 2.66
N ASN A 209 -5.25 9.93 3.64
CA ASN A 209 -4.13 10.04 4.59
C ASN A 209 -2.78 9.83 3.88
N LEU A 210 -2.66 8.88 2.96
CA LEU A 210 -1.44 8.68 2.18
C LEU A 210 -1.15 9.89 1.26
N LEU A 211 -2.19 10.44 0.60
CA LEU A 211 -2.07 11.70 -0.15
C LEU A 211 -1.66 12.89 0.73
N HIS A 212 -2.10 12.92 2.00
CA HIS A 212 -1.65 13.94 2.96
C HIS A 212 -0.14 13.83 3.24
N MET A 213 0.42 12.62 3.32
CA MET A 213 1.87 12.42 3.53
C MET A 213 2.69 12.93 2.33
N ILE A 214 2.31 12.59 1.08
CA ILE A 214 2.96 13.15 -0.12
C ILE A 214 2.90 14.68 -0.11
N GLN A 215 1.77 15.26 0.30
CA GLN A 215 1.61 16.71 0.35
C GLN A 215 2.50 17.37 1.43
N ALA A 216 2.55 16.79 2.63
CA ALA A 216 3.24 17.37 3.78
C ALA A 216 4.75 17.10 3.81
N TYR A 217 5.17 15.92 3.38
CA TYR A 217 6.54 15.39 3.55
C TYR A 217 7.26 15.08 2.24
N GLY A 218 6.56 15.04 1.10
CA GLY A 218 7.14 14.74 -0.22
C GLY A 218 7.32 13.25 -0.53
N LEU A 219 6.99 12.37 0.43
CA LEU A 219 6.93 10.92 0.30
C LEU A 219 5.78 10.37 1.15
N ILE A 220 5.42 9.10 0.93
CA ILE A 220 4.67 8.32 1.93
C ILE A 220 5.72 7.57 2.78
N PRO A 221 5.82 7.79 4.10
CA PRO A 221 6.77 7.05 4.95
C PRO A 221 6.32 5.59 5.14
N ASN A 222 7.26 4.69 5.50
CA ASN A 222 7.00 3.28 5.82
C ASN A 222 5.73 3.09 6.69
N GLY A 223 5.63 3.88 7.76
CA GLY A 223 4.41 4.09 8.54
C GLY A 223 4.36 5.49 9.13
N PHE A 224 3.27 5.85 9.82
CA PHE A 224 3.05 7.21 10.32
C PHE A 224 3.83 7.51 11.63
N ARG A 225 5.15 7.35 11.59
CA ARG A 225 6.11 7.71 12.65
C ARG A 225 7.24 8.57 12.09
N ASP A 226 7.75 9.50 12.89
CA ASP A 226 8.81 10.40 12.47
C ASP A 226 10.15 9.69 12.19
N TYR A 227 10.44 8.60 12.90
CA TYR A 227 11.57 7.71 12.62
C TYR A 227 11.47 6.93 11.30
N TYR A 228 10.30 6.97 10.64
CA TYR A 228 10.09 6.45 9.29
C TYR A 228 10.15 7.52 8.18
N LEU A 229 10.28 8.82 8.49
CA LEU A 229 10.34 9.90 7.46
C LEU A 229 11.56 9.84 6.53
N THR A 230 12.48 8.90 6.73
CA THR A 230 13.71 8.76 5.93
C THR A 230 13.65 7.64 4.89
N ARG A 231 12.53 6.89 4.83
CA ARG A 231 12.24 5.84 3.83
C ARG A 231 10.74 5.62 3.62
N SER A 232 10.36 5.03 2.49
CA SER A 232 8.97 4.68 2.15
C SER A 232 8.62 3.20 2.45
N GLN A 233 7.72 2.64 1.65
CA GLN A 233 7.35 1.23 1.55
C GLN A 233 7.00 0.92 0.08
N PRO A 234 6.69 -0.32 -0.33
CA PRO A 234 6.36 -0.67 -1.72
C PRO A 234 5.29 0.24 -2.36
N PRO A 235 5.52 0.82 -3.57
CA PRO A 235 4.76 1.95 -4.07
C PRO A 235 3.35 1.61 -4.64
N VAL A 236 2.45 1.15 -3.77
CA VAL A 236 1.08 0.75 -4.13
C VAL A 236 0.09 1.91 -4.29
N ILE A 237 0.47 3.17 -4.03
CA ILE A 237 -0.45 4.32 -4.08
C ILE A 237 -1.15 4.49 -5.44
N ALA A 238 -0.50 4.14 -6.55
CA ALA A 238 -1.11 4.20 -7.87
C ALA A 238 -2.23 3.15 -8.05
N LEU A 239 -2.00 1.92 -7.57
CA LEU A 239 -3.02 0.86 -7.54
C LEU A 239 -4.18 1.24 -6.61
N PHE A 240 -3.87 1.79 -5.43
CA PHE A 240 -4.84 2.26 -4.46
C PHE A 240 -5.72 3.40 -5.02
N ALA A 241 -5.12 4.33 -5.79
CA ALA A 241 -5.86 5.37 -6.50
C ALA A 241 -6.90 4.79 -7.47
N MET A 242 -6.56 3.70 -8.16
CA MET A 242 -7.49 3.02 -9.07
C MET A 242 -8.55 2.22 -8.32
N LEU A 243 -8.19 1.49 -7.26
CA LEU A 243 -9.12 0.79 -6.36
C LEU A 243 -10.24 1.72 -5.87
N ILE A 244 -9.88 2.92 -5.39
CA ILE A 244 -10.83 3.93 -4.93
C ILE A 244 -11.66 4.52 -6.09
N PHE A 245 -11.05 4.77 -7.25
CA PHE A 245 -11.73 5.35 -8.40
C PHE A 245 -12.72 4.40 -9.10
N GLU A 246 -12.41 3.11 -9.18
CA GLU A 246 -13.20 2.13 -9.94
C GLU A 246 -14.34 1.54 -9.10
N ASN A 247 -14.20 1.51 -7.76
CA ASN A 247 -15.22 1.00 -6.84
C ASN A 247 -16.02 2.12 -6.13
N ALA A 248 -15.94 3.35 -6.60
CA ALA A 248 -16.68 4.47 -6.02
C ALA A 248 -18.21 4.25 -6.11
N PRO A 249 -18.96 4.34 -4.99
CA PRO A 249 -20.40 4.10 -5.00
C PRO A 249 -21.15 5.11 -5.88
N SER A 250 -22.25 4.66 -6.49
CA SER A 250 -23.08 5.42 -7.43
C SER A 250 -23.71 6.71 -6.86
N SER A 251 -23.68 6.88 -5.53
CA SER A 251 -24.05 8.12 -4.84
C SER A 251 -23.03 9.27 -5.03
N ILE A 252 -21.82 8.97 -5.53
CA ILE A 252 -20.79 9.97 -5.88
C ILE A 252 -20.87 10.23 -7.39
N PRO A 253 -21.26 11.45 -7.84
CA PRO A 253 -21.32 11.76 -9.26
C PRO A 253 -19.97 11.60 -9.94
N ARG A 254 -19.94 10.90 -11.07
CA ARG A 254 -18.73 10.56 -11.83
C ARG A 254 -17.85 11.78 -12.14
N GLU A 255 -18.47 12.90 -12.50
CA GLU A 255 -17.77 14.16 -12.79
C GLU A 255 -17.02 14.71 -11.55
N LYS A 256 -17.56 14.53 -10.35
CA LYS A 256 -16.94 14.91 -9.07
C LYS A 256 -15.69 14.06 -8.81
N LEU A 257 -15.83 12.74 -8.96
CA LEU A 257 -14.75 11.76 -8.81
C LEU A 257 -13.62 12.00 -9.82
N GLU A 258 -13.95 12.27 -11.08
CA GLU A 258 -12.98 12.63 -12.11
C GLU A 258 -12.29 13.97 -11.84
N ARG A 259 -13.01 14.97 -11.33
CA ARG A 259 -12.44 16.26 -10.92
C ARG A 259 -11.41 16.07 -9.80
N TRP A 260 -11.70 15.23 -8.81
CA TRP A 260 -10.76 14.84 -7.76
C TRP A 260 -9.54 14.09 -8.29
N MET A 261 -9.73 13.10 -9.17
CA MET A 261 -8.62 12.38 -9.79
C MET A 261 -7.65 13.35 -10.50
N LYS A 262 -8.19 14.31 -11.27
CA LYS A 262 -7.42 15.30 -12.04
C LYS A 262 -6.77 16.39 -11.17
N GLN A 263 -7.46 16.87 -10.12
CA GLN A 263 -7.04 18.05 -9.33
C GLN A 263 -6.35 17.72 -7.99
N ARG A 264 -6.59 16.54 -7.40
CA ARG A 264 -6.07 16.12 -6.09
C ARG A 264 -5.09 14.96 -6.20
N VAL A 265 -5.46 13.90 -6.92
CA VAL A 265 -4.68 12.65 -6.96
C VAL A 265 -3.50 12.77 -7.91
N TYR A 266 -3.76 12.99 -9.20
CA TYR A 266 -2.74 13.01 -10.25
C TYR A 266 -1.58 13.98 -9.99
N PRO A 267 -1.78 15.21 -9.47
CA PRO A 267 -0.67 16.10 -9.13
C PRO A 267 0.24 15.55 -8.02
N LEU A 268 -0.31 14.84 -7.03
CA LEU A 268 0.47 14.24 -5.94
C LEU A 268 1.19 12.96 -6.37
N LEU A 269 0.54 12.08 -7.14
CA LEU A 269 1.22 10.89 -7.66
C LEU A 269 2.32 11.25 -8.66
N LYS A 270 2.16 12.32 -9.45
CA LYS A 270 3.29 12.89 -10.21
C LYS A 270 4.42 13.38 -9.32
N ARG A 271 4.10 13.98 -8.17
CA ARG A 271 5.08 14.48 -7.21
C ARG A 271 5.88 13.34 -6.58
N ASP A 272 5.20 12.33 -6.03
CA ASP A 272 5.80 11.15 -5.42
C ASP A 272 6.67 10.36 -6.44
N TYR A 273 6.17 10.18 -7.67
CA TYR A 273 6.96 9.59 -8.75
C TYR A 273 8.23 10.39 -9.08
N HIS A 274 8.13 11.71 -9.33
CA HIS A 274 9.27 12.51 -9.80
C HIS A 274 10.23 12.99 -8.69
N GLU A 275 9.72 13.45 -7.54
CA GLU A 275 10.53 14.06 -6.46
C GLU A 275 11.08 13.00 -5.47
N PHE A 276 10.45 11.83 -5.39
CA PHE A 276 10.92 10.72 -4.53
C PHE A 276 11.45 9.55 -5.35
N TRP A 277 10.60 8.77 -6.03
CA TRP A 277 11.04 7.50 -6.63
C TRP A 277 12.08 7.68 -7.74
N MET A 278 11.83 8.55 -8.72
CA MET A 278 12.74 8.76 -9.85
C MET A 278 13.94 9.67 -9.54
N ALA A 279 13.91 10.41 -8.42
CA ALA A 279 15.02 11.27 -7.99
C ALA A 279 15.92 10.65 -6.92
N GLN A 280 15.39 9.76 -6.07
CA GLN A 280 16.08 9.26 -4.86
C GLN A 280 16.18 7.74 -4.76
N ARG A 281 15.58 7.00 -5.70
CA ARG A 281 15.50 5.52 -5.70
C ARG A 281 15.75 4.92 -7.07
N TYR A 282 16.37 5.65 -8.00
CA TYR A 282 16.52 5.27 -9.42
C TYR A 282 17.99 5.13 -9.82
N HIS A 283 18.31 4.01 -10.49
CA HIS A 283 19.64 3.70 -11.01
C HIS A 283 19.66 3.91 -12.52
N ALA A 284 20.25 5.02 -12.96
CA ALA A 284 20.12 5.52 -14.33
C ALA A 284 20.69 4.57 -15.40
N GLU A 285 21.75 3.81 -15.07
CA GLU A 285 22.43 2.93 -16.04
C GLU A 285 21.64 1.65 -16.36
N SER A 286 20.93 1.10 -15.38
CA SER A 286 20.05 -0.06 -15.55
C SER A 286 18.62 0.33 -15.94
N GLY A 287 18.24 1.59 -15.71
CA GLY A 287 16.88 2.08 -15.93
C GLY A 287 15.86 1.57 -14.91
N LEU A 288 16.32 1.09 -13.74
CA LEU A 288 15.51 0.44 -12.71
C LEU A 288 15.59 1.18 -11.37
N ASN A 289 14.63 0.91 -10.48
CA ASN A 289 14.58 1.43 -9.12
C ASN A 289 15.12 0.41 -8.09
N PHE A 290 15.58 0.92 -6.95
CA PHE A 290 16.11 0.18 -5.79
C PHE A 290 15.56 0.75 -4.49
N HIS A 291 15.70 0.02 -3.38
CA HIS A 291 15.22 0.46 -2.06
C HIS A 291 16.34 1.09 -1.21
N SER A 292 16.03 2.09 -0.37
CA SER A 292 17.04 2.78 0.44
C SER A 292 16.46 3.56 1.62
N ASP A 293 17.35 4.13 2.43
CA ASP A 293 17.00 5.08 3.49
C ASP A 293 18.05 6.20 3.49
N ALA A 294 17.63 7.44 3.74
CA ALA A 294 18.55 8.57 3.83
C ALA A 294 19.63 8.36 4.90
N LEU A 295 19.32 7.63 5.98
CA LEU A 295 20.20 7.34 7.11
C LEU A 295 21.02 6.06 6.94
N ASN A 296 22.29 6.11 7.34
CA ASN A 296 23.16 4.93 7.52
C ASN A 296 23.56 4.78 9.00
N ARG A 297 22.57 4.41 9.84
CA ARG A 297 22.71 4.08 11.28
C ARG A 297 21.63 3.07 11.67
N MET A 298 21.77 2.38 12.79
CA MET A 298 20.76 1.42 13.27
C MET A 298 19.32 1.99 13.27
N ARG A 299 18.31 1.11 13.12
CA ARG A 299 16.89 1.45 13.29
C ARG A 299 16.59 1.69 14.79
N PRO A 300 16.00 2.83 15.19
CA PRO A 300 15.56 3.02 16.59
C PRO A 300 14.50 2.01 17.05
N GLU A 301 13.71 1.46 16.11
CA GLU A 301 12.52 0.62 16.31
C GLU A 301 12.75 -0.90 16.20
N ARG A 302 14.01 -1.33 16.04
CA ARG A 302 14.38 -2.76 15.91
C ARG A 302 14.07 -3.59 17.16
N HIS A 303 14.05 -4.92 17.05
CA HIS A 303 14.07 -5.78 18.23
C HIS A 303 15.44 -5.67 18.92
N SER A 304 15.50 -5.88 20.24
CA SER A 304 16.76 -5.73 20.99
C SER A 304 17.90 -6.60 20.44
N ASN A 305 17.53 -7.80 19.97
CA ASN A 305 18.44 -8.87 19.59
C ASN A 305 18.93 -8.77 18.14
N ASP A 306 18.41 -7.83 17.34
CA ASP A 306 18.79 -7.65 15.94
C ASP A 306 20.23 -7.12 15.83
N ASP A 307 21.16 -7.92 15.31
CA ASP A 307 22.46 -7.43 14.86
C ASP A 307 22.38 -6.92 13.42
N GLU A 308 22.05 -5.63 13.30
CA GLU A 308 22.00 -4.93 12.01
C GLU A 308 23.37 -4.76 11.32
N ARG A 309 24.46 -5.31 11.88
CA ARG A 309 25.75 -5.46 11.19
C ARG A 309 25.86 -6.79 10.43
N ALA A 310 25.11 -7.80 10.85
CA ALA A 310 25.06 -9.11 10.20
C ALA A 310 23.94 -9.21 9.14
N LEU A 311 22.91 -8.36 9.24
CA LEU A 311 21.73 -8.38 8.36
C LEU A 311 21.96 -7.78 6.96
N GLY A 312 22.99 -6.97 6.74
CA GLY A 312 23.29 -6.37 5.42
C GLY A 312 24.62 -5.63 5.35
N GLU A 313 25.06 -5.28 4.13
CA GLU A 313 26.36 -4.66 3.84
C GLU A 313 26.51 -3.26 4.49
N SER A 314 25.40 -2.59 4.78
CA SER A 314 25.37 -1.38 5.61
C SER A 314 24.03 -1.21 6.35
N PHE A 315 23.99 -0.33 7.37
CA PHE A 315 22.73 0.01 8.03
C PHE A 315 21.73 0.70 7.08
N ARG A 316 22.19 1.32 5.98
CA ARG A 316 21.30 1.83 4.92
C ARG A 316 20.64 0.70 4.16
N ASP A 317 21.31 -0.43 3.95
CA ASP A 317 20.74 -1.59 3.25
C ASP A 317 19.75 -2.34 4.13
N VAL A 318 20.03 -2.51 5.43
CA VAL A 318 19.06 -3.04 6.42
C VAL A 318 17.81 -2.16 6.50
N ARG A 319 17.97 -0.84 6.38
CA ARG A 319 16.84 0.11 6.31
C ARG A 319 16.13 0.13 4.96
N GLY A 320 16.84 -0.07 3.85
CA GLY A 320 16.24 -0.23 2.52
C GLY A 320 15.44 -1.53 2.41
N GLU A 321 15.84 -2.59 3.10
CA GLU A 321 15.03 -3.81 3.21
C GLU A 321 13.73 -3.56 4.02
N ALA A 322 13.80 -2.73 5.05
CA ALA A 322 12.61 -2.16 5.69
C ALA A 322 11.86 -1.12 4.83
N GLU A 323 12.37 -0.72 3.65
CA GLU A 323 11.64 0.02 2.62
C GLU A 323 11.01 -0.91 1.57
N SER A 324 11.52 -2.13 1.39
CA SER A 324 10.85 -3.16 0.59
C SER A 324 9.70 -3.84 1.34
N GLY A 325 9.61 -3.65 2.66
CA GLY A 325 8.65 -4.36 3.51
C GLY A 325 8.99 -5.83 3.72
N LEU A 326 10.20 -6.25 3.34
CA LEU A 326 10.69 -7.63 3.42
C LEU A 326 11.80 -7.76 4.47
N ASP A 327 11.81 -6.92 5.51
CA ASP A 327 12.80 -6.99 6.60
C ASP A 327 12.56 -8.25 7.46
N HIS A 328 13.31 -9.36 7.31
CA HIS A 328 14.51 -9.57 6.50
C HIS A 328 14.37 -10.77 5.54
N THR A 329 15.12 -10.77 4.44
CA THR A 329 15.25 -11.88 3.46
C THR A 329 16.70 -11.98 2.94
N ASP A 330 17.09 -13.11 2.36
CA ASP A 330 18.32 -13.25 1.56
C ASP A 330 18.11 -12.85 0.09
N ALA A 331 16.85 -12.67 -0.35
CA ALA A 331 16.53 -12.17 -1.70
C ALA A 331 17.03 -10.73 -1.96
N SER A 332 17.30 -9.97 -0.89
CA SER A 332 17.94 -8.65 -0.92
C SER A 332 19.46 -8.71 -1.13
N MET A 333 20.07 -9.90 -1.00
CA MET A 333 21.52 -10.12 -0.97
C MET A 333 22.26 -9.26 0.07
N GLY A 334 21.56 -8.79 1.12
CA GLY A 334 22.07 -7.86 2.13
C GLY A 334 22.38 -6.45 1.60
N ALA A 335 22.07 -6.16 0.33
CA ALA A 335 22.54 -4.99 -0.40
C ALA A 335 21.38 -4.25 -1.11
N SER A 336 20.28 -4.01 -0.39
CA SER A 336 19.03 -3.49 -0.96
C SER A 336 19.19 -2.16 -1.73
N SER A 337 20.18 -1.33 -1.37
CA SER A 337 20.50 -0.09 -2.07
C SER A 337 21.32 -0.26 -3.35
N GLN A 338 21.71 -1.49 -3.68
CA GLN A 338 22.43 -1.88 -4.89
C GLN A 338 21.64 -2.90 -5.74
N VAL A 339 20.38 -3.16 -5.38
CA VAL A 339 19.55 -4.23 -5.95
C VAL A 339 18.22 -3.71 -6.50
N ALA A 340 17.95 -4.02 -7.77
CA ALA A 340 16.62 -3.92 -8.34
C ALA A 340 15.76 -5.13 -7.92
N SER A 341 14.92 -4.94 -6.90
CA SER A 341 13.84 -5.88 -6.56
C SER A 341 12.84 -5.99 -7.72
N VAL A 342 12.35 -7.20 -7.97
CA VAL A 342 11.27 -7.47 -8.93
C VAL A 342 9.98 -6.79 -8.50
N MET A 343 9.65 -6.82 -7.20
CA MET A 343 8.45 -6.20 -6.65
C MET A 343 8.45 -4.68 -6.87
N LEU A 344 9.54 -4.00 -6.51
CA LEU A 344 9.65 -2.55 -6.69
C LEU A 344 9.45 -2.14 -8.14
N ASN A 345 10.14 -2.81 -9.07
CA ASN A 345 10.10 -2.41 -10.47
C ASN A 345 8.79 -2.80 -11.17
N SER A 346 8.13 -3.89 -10.76
CA SER A 346 6.77 -4.21 -11.20
C SER A 346 5.76 -3.17 -10.72
N LEU A 347 5.83 -2.76 -9.44
CA LEU A 347 4.95 -1.70 -8.91
C LEU A 347 5.20 -0.37 -9.62
N MET A 348 6.46 0.00 -9.88
CA MET A 348 6.79 1.22 -10.64
C MET A 348 6.30 1.17 -12.11
N TYR A 349 6.31 0.01 -12.76
CA TYR A 349 5.69 -0.16 -14.09
C TYR A 349 4.18 0.11 -14.03
N SER A 350 3.48 -0.45 -13.03
CA SER A 350 2.06 -0.17 -12.81
C SER A 350 1.81 1.33 -12.56
N TYR A 351 2.66 1.95 -11.73
CA TYR A 351 2.64 3.38 -11.45
C TYR A 351 2.73 4.21 -12.74
N GLU A 352 3.62 3.85 -13.66
CA GLU A 352 3.78 4.52 -14.95
C GLU A 352 2.58 4.31 -15.88
N LYS A 353 2.06 3.08 -16.02
CA LYS A 353 0.84 2.81 -16.80
C LYS A 353 -0.38 3.56 -16.24
N ILE A 354 -0.47 3.71 -14.91
CA ILE A 354 -1.55 4.44 -14.23
C ILE A 354 -1.39 5.96 -14.36
N LEU A 355 -0.18 6.51 -14.23
CA LEU A 355 0.10 7.92 -14.52
C LEU A 355 -0.20 8.27 -15.98
N ALA A 356 0.05 7.36 -16.93
CA ALA A 356 -0.32 7.54 -18.32
C ALA A 356 -1.84 7.65 -18.52
N ARG A 357 -2.61 6.81 -17.82
CA ARG A 357 -4.09 6.85 -17.79
C ARG A 357 -4.61 8.13 -17.14
N MET A 358 -4.06 8.54 -16.00
CA MET A 358 -4.42 9.79 -15.31
C MET A 358 -4.09 11.04 -16.15
N ALA A 359 -2.98 11.02 -16.88
CA ALA A 359 -2.58 12.08 -17.80
C ALA A 359 -3.60 12.23 -18.95
N ALA A 360 -3.96 11.12 -19.62
CA ALA A 360 -4.99 11.11 -20.67
C ALA A 360 -6.36 11.59 -20.15
N MET A 361 -6.79 11.13 -18.97
CA MET A 361 -8.00 11.62 -18.30
C MET A 361 -7.97 13.13 -18.00
N SER A 362 -6.77 13.69 -17.81
CA SER A 362 -6.53 15.12 -17.59
C SER A 362 -6.36 15.94 -18.87
N GLY A 363 -6.38 15.30 -20.05
CA GLY A 363 -6.10 15.93 -21.35
C GLY A 363 -4.61 16.10 -21.67
N ASP A 364 -3.71 15.68 -20.78
CA ASP A 364 -2.24 15.76 -20.94
C ASP A 364 -1.72 14.57 -21.76
N ASN A 365 -2.14 14.54 -23.03
CA ASN A 365 -1.70 13.53 -24.00
C ASN A 365 -0.16 13.49 -24.20
N PRO A 366 0.59 14.61 -24.14
CA PRO A 366 2.06 14.58 -24.13
C PRO A 366 2.65 13.84 -22.93
N ALA A 367 2.18 14.08 -21.70
CA ALA A 367 2.65 13.32 -20.54
C ALA A 367 2.18 11.86 -20.58
N SER A 368 0.97 11.59 -21.07
CA SER A 368 0.44 10.23 -21.24
C SER A 368 1.39 9.36 -22.08
N ARG A 369 1.83 9.86 -23.24
CA ARG A 369 2.83 9.14 -24.07
C ARG A 369 4.16 8.94 -23.34
N LYS A 370 4.69 9.96 -22.67
CA LYS A 370 5.95 9.85 -21.89
C LYS A 370 5.88 8.77 -20.81
N TYR A 371 4.76 8.64 -20.11
CA TYR A 371 4.58 7.60 -19.09
C TYR A 371 4.40 6.19 -19.70
N HIS A 372 3.73 6.07 -20.86
CA HIS A 372 3.74 4.81 -21.61
C HIS A 372 5.15 4.42 -22.07
N GLU A 373 5.92 5.36 -22.62
CA GLU A 373 7.33 5.13 -23.01
C GLU A 373 8.21 4.75 -21.81
N ALA A 374 7.99 5.33 -20.62
CA ALA A 374 8.70 4.97 -19.40
C ALA A 374 8.41 3.52 -18.98
N ALA A 375 7.13 3.14 -18.95
CA ALA A 375 6.72 1.78 -18.61
C ALA A 375 7.30 0.73 -19.57
N GLU A 376 7.30 0.99 -20.89
CA GLU A 376 7.87 0.05 -21.85
C GLU A 376 9.41 -0.03 -21.74
N LYS A 377 10.11 1.08 -21.45
CA LYS A 377 11.55 1.07 -21.12
C LYS A 377 11.83 0.25 -19.86
N ARG A 378 11.00 0.37 -18.82
CA ARG A 378 11.12 -0.41 -17.57
C ARG A 378 10.90 -1.90 -17.80
N ARG A 379 9.89 -2.28 -18.61
CA ARG A 379 9.65 -3.68 -19.01
C ARG A 379 10.85 -4.26 -19.76
N GLN A 380 11.45 -3.48 -20.68
CA GLN A 380 12.68 -3.87 -21.38
C GLN A 380 13.88 -4.01 -20.43
N ALA A 381 14.02 -3.12 -19.44
CA ALA A 381 15.08 -3.19 -18.43
C ALA A 381 14.91 -4.39 -17.50
N MET A 382 13.70 -4.70 -17.03
CA MET A 382 13.44 -5.91 -16.23
C MET A 382 13.67 -7.19 -17.04
N ASN A 383 13.28 -7.24 -18.31
CA ASN A 383 13.60 -8.36 -19.21
C ASN A 383 15.11 -8.50 -19.52
N ARG A 384 15.92 -7.46 -19.30
CA ARG A 384 17.38 -7.48 -19.46
C ARG A 384 18.12 -7.89 -18.18
N HIS A 385 17.64 -7.44 -17.03
CA HIS A 385 18.36 -7.54 -15.75
C HIS A 385 17.73 -8.53 -14.77
N ASN A 386 16.40 -8.54 -14.65
CA ASN A 386 15.68 -9.36 -13.67
C ASN A 386 15.23 -10.72 -14.24
N TRP A 387 15.02 -10.87 -15.54
CA TRP A 387 14.56 -12.13 -16.13
C TRP A 387 15.71 -13.16 -16.21
N ASP A 388 15.49 -14.34 -15.62
CA ASP A 388 16.34 -15.53 -15.73
C ASP A 388 15.75 -16.46 -16.81
N GLU A 389 16.36 -16.45 -17.99
CA GLU A 389 15.96 -17.30 -19.11
C GLU A 389 16.20 -18.80 -18.83
N SER A 390 17.09 -19.16 -17.90
CA SER A 390 17.41 -20.56 -17.58
C SER A 390 16.33 -21.25 -16.72
N THR A 391 15.71 -20.53 -15.78
CA THR A 391 14.60 -21.06 -14.96
C THR A 391 13.23 -20.51 -15.33
N GLY A 392 13.16 -19.49 -16.18
CA GLY A 392 11.89 -18.86 -16.58
C GLY A 392 11.24 -18.05 -15.45
N THR A 393 12.06 -17.33 -14.67
CA THR A 393 11.60 -16.53 -13.52
C THR A 393 12.13 -15.11 -13.56
N PHE A 394 11.48 -14.19 -12.83
CA PHE A 394 12.11 -12.91 -12.48
C PHE A 394 12.81 -13.03 -11.12
N ARG A 395 14.04 -12.53 -11.03
CA ARG A 395 14.90 -12.52 -9.85
C ARG A 395 15.40 -11.11 -9.55
N ASN A 396 15.73 -10.84 -8.30
CA ASN A 396 16.33 -9.56 -7.88
C ASN A 396 17.74 -9.42 -8.49
N TYR A 397 18.10 -8.23 -9.00
CA TYR A 397 19.34 -8.00 -9.75
C TYR A 397 20.25 -6.98 -9.06
N HIS A 398 21.52 -7.34 -8.83
CA HIS A 398 22.51 -6.49 -8.21
C HIS A 398 23.32 -5.71 -9.25
N PHE A 399 23.23 -4.37 -9.24
CA PHE A 399 23.86 -3.53 -10.27
C PHE A 399 25.39 -3.71 -10.30
N THR A 400 26.05 -3.42 -9.19
CA THR A 400 27.52 -3.36 -9.08
C THR A 400 28.21 -4.72 -9.24
N LYS A 401 27.56 -5.81 -8.81
CA LYS A 401 28.06 -7.18 -8.98
C LYS A 401 27.67 -7.81 -10.33
N GLY A 402 26.70 -7.21 -11.05
CA GLY A 402 26.23 -7.68 -12.36
C GLY A 402 25.40 -8.97 -12.33
N ILE A 403 25.03 -9.49 -11.16
CA ILE A 403 24.42 -10.81 -10.95
C ILE A 403 22.94 -10.74 -10.54
N GLN A 404 22.20 -11.80 -10.84
CA GLN A 404 20.88 -12.07 -10.27
C GLN A 404 21.01 -12.84 -8.94
N SER A 405 20.03 -12.72 -8.06
CA SER A 405 20.00 -13.46 -6.79
C SER A 405 19.84 -14.96 -7.00
N GLY A 406 20.59 -15.75 -6.23
CA GLY A 406 20.39 -17.20 -6.14
C GLY A 406 19.05 -17.57 -5.48
N VAL A 407 18.49 -16.68 -4.67
CA VAL A 407 17.19 -16.84 -4.01
C VAL A 407 16.07 -16.53 -5.00
N VAL A 408 15.12 -17.46 -5.14
CA VAL A 408 13.84 -17.19 -5.82
C VAL A 408 12.81 -16.91 -4.72
N SER A 409 12.27 -15.69 -4.70
CA SER A 409 11.25 -15.25 -3.75
C SER A 409 9.88 -15.14 -4.41
N ALA A 410 8.83 -15.16 -3.60
CA ALA A 410 7.45 -14.93 -4.06
C ALA A 410 7.26 -13.53 -4.71
N GLU A 411 8.20 -12.59 -4.52
CA GLU A 411 8.26 -11.31 -5.25
C GLU A 411 8.16 -11.49 -6.77
N MET A 412 8.63 -12.63 -7.33
CA MET A 412 8.66 -12.82 -8.79
C MET A 412 7.27 -12.65 -9.42
N PHE A 413 6.21 -13.07 -8.74
CA PHE A 413 4.84 -12.98 -9.22
C PHE A 413 4.34 -11.53 -9.38
N SER A 414 4.96 -10.56 -8.72
CA SER A 414 4.62 -9.13 -8.90
C SER A 414 4.67 -8.67 -10.37
N ALA A 415 5.51 -9.28 -11.21
CA ALA A 415 5.58 -9.00 -12.65
C ALA A 415 4.33 -9.49 -13.41
N MET A 416 3.68 -10.56 -12.95
CA MET A 416 2.40 -11.03 -13.50
C MET A 416 1.25 -10.12 -13.09
N TYR A 417 1.20 -9.70 -11.82
CA TYR A 417 0.14 -8.86 -11.25
C TYR A 417 -0.17 -7.62 -12.08
N VAL A 418 0.90 -6.91 -12.44
CA VAL A 418 0.84 -5.60 -13.07
C VAL A 418 0.71 -5.68 -14.59
N GLY A 419 0.74 -6.89 -15.17
CA GLY A 419 0.82 -7.10 -16.61
C GLY A 419 2.15 -6.63 -17.22
N LEU A 420 3.27 -6.92 -16.55
CA LEU A 420 4.63 -6.71 -17.07
C LEU A 420 5.16 -7.97 -17.75
N ALA A 421 4.96 -9.13 -17.13
CA ALA A 421 5.28 -10.43 -17.70
C ALA A 421 4.41 -10.70 -18.94
N SER A 422 5.03 -11.16 -20.03
CA SER A 422 4.30 -11.68 -21.19
C SER A 422 3.61 -13.02 -20.88
N PRO A 423 2.63 -13.48 -21.68
CA PRO A 423 1.91 -14.73 -21.41
C PRO A 423 2.80 -15.97 -21.28
N ASP A 424 3.90 -16.08 -22.04
CA ASP A 424 4.85 -17.19 -21.89
C ASP A 424 5.69 -17.07 -20.60
N GLN A 425 6.15 -15.87 -20.26
CA GLN A 425 6.86 -15.62 -19.00
C GLN A 425 5.94 -15.98 -17.81
N ALA A 426 4.69 -15.52 -17.83
CA ALA A 426 3.69 -15.83 -16.82
C ALA A 426 3.44 -17.34 -16.69
N ARG A 427 3.34 -18.06 -17.82
CA ARG A 427 3.22 -19.53 -17.84
C ARG A 427 4.43 -20.20 -17.17
N ARG A 428 5.66 -19.86 -17.58
CA ARG A 428 6.91 -20.42 -17.05
C ARG A 428 7.11 -20.13 -15.57
N MET A 429 6.82 -18.90 -15.13
CA MET A 429 6.84 -18.52 -13.72
C MET A 429 5.83 -19.32 -12.89
N THR A 430 4.66 -19.63 -13.44
CA THR A 430 3.64 -20.46 -12.78
C THR A 430 4.13 -21.91 -12.66
N GLU A 431 4.62 -22.49 -13.76
CA GLU A 431 5.15 -23.85 -13.81
C GLU A 431 6.34 -24.04 -12.85
N PHE A 432 7.28 -23.08 -12.80
CA PHE A 432 8.41 -23.13 -11.88
C PHE A 432 7.97 -22.91 -10.43
N GLY A 433 7.13 -21.91 -10.18
CA GLY A 433 6.65 -21.53 -8.85
C GLY A 433 5.87 -22.63 -8.13
N ALA A 434 5.00 -23.35 -8.83
CA ALA A 434 4.27 -24.50 -8.30
C ALA A 434 5.23 -25.60 -7.78
N ASN A 435 6.33 -25.85 -8.50
CA ASN A 435 7.33 -26.84 -8.08
C ASN A 435 8.17 -26.38 -6.87
N VAL A 436 8.61 -25.11 -6.84
CA VAL A 436 9.63 -24.68 -5.85
C VAL A 436 9.10 -23.89 -4.64
N LEU A 437 7.95 -23.22 -4.75
CA LEU A 437 7.39 -22.35 -3.70
C LEU A 437 6.04 -22.83 -3.13
N GLU A 438 5.19 -23.50 -3.91
CA GLU A 438 3.85 -23.94 -3.44
C GLU A 438 3.95 -25.07 -2.40
N ARG A 439 3.17 -24.97 -1.33
CA ARG A 439 3.06 -25.93 -0.22
C ARG A 439 1.60 -26.00 0.24
N ASP A 440 1.26 -26.95 1.10
CA ASP A 440 -0.10 -27.19 1.62
C ASP A 440 -0.77 -25.93 2.22
N GLY A 441 0.02 -24.96 2.72
CA GLY A 441 -0.44 -23.68 3.26
C GLY A 441 -0.36 -22.47 2.30
N GLY A 442 -0.09 -22.67 1.01
CA GLY A 442 0.12 -21.62 0.01
C GLY A 442 1.59 -21.46 -0.41
N LEU A 443 1.97 -20.28 -0.92
CA LEU A 443 3.37 -20.00 -1.25
C LEU A 443 4.21 -19.77 0.00
N ARG A 444 5.38 -20.42 0.04
CA ARG A 444 6.48 -20.04 0.93
C ARG A 444 7.21 -18.80 0.38
N ALA A 445 7.81 -18.01 1.27
CA ALA A 445 8.34 -16.69 0.92
C ALA A 445 9.55 -16.76 -0.02
N SER A 446 10.49 -17.71 0.17
CA SER A 446 11.64 -17.87 -0.71
C SER A 446 12.18 -19.31 -0.77
N THR A 447 13.10 -19.58 -1.69
CA THR A 447 13.68 -20.91 -1.86
C THR A 447 14.64 -21.34 -0.75
N VAL A 448 15.27 -20.39 -0.05
CA VAL A 448 16.28 -20.60 1.00
C VAL A 448 15.64 -20.53 2.39
N ASP A 449 16.06 -21.37 3.33
CA ASP A 449 15.68 -21.23 4.74
C ASP A 449 16.84 -20.62 5.53
N SER A 450 16.77 -19.30 5.75
CA SER A 450 17.78 -18.48 6.41
C SER A 450 17.48 -18.22 7.90
N GLY A 451 16.33 -18.69 8.38
CA GLY A 451 15.74 -18.26 9.66
C GLY A 451 15.19 -16.83 9.68
N LYS A 452 15.24 -16.09 8.55
CA LYS A 452 14.63 -14.76 8.42
C LYS A 452 13.14 -14.87 8.04
N GLN A 453 12.31 -13.94 8.51
CA GLN A 453 10.84 -14.07 8.40
C GLN A 453 10.29 -13.99 6.96
N TRP A 454 11.00 -13.38 6.01
CA TRP A 454 10.61 -13.32 4.59
C TRP A 454 11.35 -14.35 3.71
N ASP A 455 11.84 -15.42 4.33
CA ASP A 455 12.45 -16.58 3.68
C ASP A 455 11.77 -17.90 4.12
N GLY A 456 12.33 -19.03 3.67
CA GLY A 456 12.07 -20.36 4.23
C GLY A 456 10.67 -20.87 3.93
N VAL A 457 9.97 -21.31 4.97
CA VAL A 457 8.62 -21.91 4.90
C VAL A 457 7.49 -20.91 5.21
N HIS A 458 7.81 -19.65 5.51
CA HIS A 458 6.82 -18.65 5.92
C HIS A 458 5.92 -18.24 4.74
N GLY A 459 4.61 -18.14 4.96
CA GLY A 459 3.64 -17.61 3.98
C GLY A 459 3.10 -16.25 4.42
N TRP A 460 2.95 -15.31 3.48
CA TRP A 460 2.57 -13.92 3.77
C TRP A 460 1.39 -13.47 2.91
N ALA A 461 0.38 -12.86 3.53
CA ALA A 461 -0.86 -12.46 2.85
C ALA A 461 -0.68 -11.50 1.65
N PRO A 462 0.26 -10.52 1.64
CA PRO A 462 0.57 -9.77 0.41
C PRO A 462 0.91 -10.65 -0.80
N SER A 463 1.58 -11.79 -0.55
CA SER A 463 1.99 -12.77 -1.58
C SER A 463 0.89 -13.78 -1.93
N CYS A 464 -0.14 -13.92 -1.08
CA CYS A 464 -1.12 -15.01 -1.13
C CYS A 464 -2.57 -14.51 -1.08
N ASP A 465 -3.31 -14.65 -2.18
CA ASP A 465 -4.79 -14.59 -2.19
C ASP A 465 -5.33 -16.02 -2.39
N GLY A 466 -6.50 -16.30 -1.85
CA GLY A 466 -7.07 -17.64 -1.82
C GLY A 466 -8.50 -17.69 -2.33
N ASP A 467 -8.69 -18.20 -3.56
CA ASP A 467 -9.97 -18.75 -4.00
C ASP A 467 -10.09 -20.19 -3.45
N PRO A 468 -11.05 -20.50 -2.58
CA PRO A 468 -11.23 -21.85 -2.05
C PRO A 468 -11.91 -22.83 -3.04
N GLY A 469 -12.35 -22.37 -4.21
CA GLY A 469 -13.02 -23.19 -5.23
C GLY A 469 -12.14 -23.66 -6.39
N ARG A 470 -10.90 -23.17 -6.49
CA ARG A 470 -9.94 -23.44 -7.59
C ARG A 470 -8.50 -23.39 -7.05
N HIS A 471 -7.53 -23.89 -7.83
CA HIS A 471 -6.10 -23.75 -7.49
C HIS A 471 -5.76 -22.28 -7.19
N PRO A 472 -4.94 -21.98 -6.16
CA PRO A 472 -4.80 -20.64 -5.60
C PRO A 472 -4.38 -19.59 -6.64
N VAL A 473 -5.23 -18.58 -6.84
CA VAL A 473 -4.99 -17.45 -7.75
C VAL A 473 -4.57 -16.23 -6.93
N TRP A 474 -3.25 -16.05 -6.81
CA TRP A 474 -2.56 -15.08 -5.97
C TRP A 474 -3.03 -13.62 -6.13
N VAL A 475 -2.84 -12.77 -5.09
CA VAL A 475 -3.06 -11.30 -5.22
C VAL A 475 -2.28 -10.81 -6.43
N PHE A 476 -0.99 -11.20 -6.48
CA PHE A 476 -0.06 -10.87 -7.55
C PHE A 476 -0.27 -11.67 -8.86
N ALA A 477 -1.41 -12.35 -9.07
CA ALA A 477 -1.66 -13.16 -10.27
C ALA A 477 -3.03 -12.96 -10.93
N ARG A 478 -3.79 -11.91 -10.58
CA ARG A 478 -5.01 -11.50 -11.32
C ARG A 478 -4.75 -10.90 -12.72
N GLY A 479 -3.76 -11.44 -13.46
CA GLY A 479 -3.58 -11.22 -14.89
C GLY A 479 -4.72 -11.83 -15.70
N GLN A 480 -5.17 -11.15 -16.76
CA GLN A 480 -6.53 -11.24 -17.31
C GLN A 480 -6.98 -12.58 -17.95
N THR A 481 -6.19 -13.66 -17.90
CA THR A 481 -6.46 -14.92 -18.65
C THR A 481 -6.29 -16.23 -17.87
N LEU A 482 -5.73 -16.26 -16.66
CA LEU A 482 -5.36 -17.54 -16.03
C LEU A 482 -6.54 -18.39 -15.51
N GLY A 483 -7.64 -17.75 -15.10
CA GLY A 483 -8.77 -18.39 -14.40
C GLY A 483 -9.59 -19.41 -15.20
N SER A 484 -9.25 -19.66 -16.46
CA SER A 484 -9.99 -20.56 -17.37
C SER A 484 -9.15 -21.58 -18.16
N GLN A 485 -7.81 -21.53 -18.12
CA GLN A 485 -6.96 -22.42 -18.95
C GLN A 485 -6.13 -23.45 -18.18
N VAL A 486 -5.77 -23.20 -16.91
CA VAL A 486 -4.96 -24.16 -16.13
C VAL A 486 -5.78 -25.40 -15.71
N GLY A 487 -7.08 -25.24 -15.51
CA GLY A 487 -7.99 -26.28 -14.99
C GLY A 487 -8.37 -27.41 -15.95
N SER A 488 -7.75 -27.53 -17.13
CA SER A 488 -8.06 -28.58 -18.12
C SER A 488 -7.00 -29.67 -18.28
N SER A 489 -5.83 -29.54 -17.65
CA SER A 489 -4.65 -30.37 -17.96
C SER A 489 -4.18 -31.30 -16.83
N PHE A 490 -4.67 -31.14 -15.60
CA PHE A 490 -4.40 -32.05 -14.48
C PHE A 490 -5.71 -32.60 -13.91
N GLY A 491 -6.09 -33.79 -14.38
CA GLY A 491 -7.24 -34.53 -13.89
C GLY A 491 -6.96 -36.04 -13.93
N ALA A 492 -7.41 -36.72 -12.88
CA ALA A 492 -7.13 -38.12 -12.50
C ALA A 492 -5.87 -38.36 -11.64
N ASP A 493 -6.03 -39.30 -10.70
CA ASP A 493 -5.02 -40.05 -9.94
C ASP A 493 -4.05 -39.33 -8.98
N THR A 494 -4.62 -38.54 -8.05
CA THR A 494 -4.22 -38.68 -6.62
C THR A 494 -5.47 -38.87 -5.73
N LYS A 495 -5.41 -39.84 -4.81
CA LYS A 495 -6.43 -40.03 -3.76
C LYS A 495 -5.89 -39.50 -2.43
N PRO A 496 -6.68 -38.81 -1.60
CA PRO A 496 -6.22 -38.37 -0.29
C PRO A 496 -6.05 -39.56 0.65
N HIS A 497 -4.87 -39.71 1.25
CA HIS A 497 -4.66 -40.61 2.38
C HIS A 497 -5.12 -39.90 3.67
N ARG A 498 -6.12 -40.48 4.34
CA ARG A 498 -6.46 -40.15 5.74
C ARG A 498 -5.99 -41.28 6.65
N GLU A 499 -5.71 -40.89 7.90
CA GLU A 499 -5.55 -41.73 9.09
C GLU A 499 -4.39 -42.76 9.09
N LEU A 500 -3.49 -42.61 10.08
CA LEU A 500 -3.55 -43.48 11.26
C LEU A 500 -2.64 -42.98 12.41
N LEU A 501 -3.27 -42.66 13.54
CA LEU A 501 -2.63 -42.65 14.86
C LEU A 501 -3.24 -43.78 15.69
N ARG A 502 -2.61 -44.96 15.71
CA ARG A 502 -2.64 -45.94 16.82
C ARG A 502 -1.79 -47.20 16.57
N GLU A 503 -0.85 -47.41 17.48
CA GLU A 503 -0.44 -48.67 18.12
C GLU A 503 -0.34 -49.99 17.31
N ASN A 504 0.90 -50.46 17.16
CA ASN A 504 1.36 -51.85 17.32
C ASN A 504 0.34 -53.01 17.25
N ARG A 505 0.43 -53.83 16.18
CA ARG A 505 0.65 -55.29 16.29
C ARG A 505 1.03 -55.94 14.95
N CYS A 506 1.72 -57.08 15.03
CA CYS A 506 2.10 -57.91 13.88
C CYS A 506 0.90 -58.73 13.37
N GLY A 507 0.82 -59.01 12.06
CA GLY A 507 -0.22 -59.91 11.53
C GLY A 507 -0.16 -60.11 10.02
N ALA A 508 0.09 -61.35 9.59
CA ALA A 508 0.31 -61.74 8.21
C ALA A 508 -0.97 -61.79 7.33
N ARG A 509 -0.75 -61.54 6.03
CA ARG A 509 -1.33 -62.27 4.86
C ARG A 509 -2.75 -62.00 4.33
N ASP A 510 -2.87 -62.42 3.06
CA ASP A 510 -4.01 -62.87 2.25
C ASP A 510 -5.04 -61.87 1.65
N ARG A 511 -4.94 -61.76 0.31
CA ARG A 511 -6.04 -61.59 -0.68
C ARG A 511 -6.76 -62.97 -0.85
N PRO A 512 -7.85 -63.17 -1.65
CA PRO A 512 -8.42 -62.27 -2.67
C PRO A 512 -9.96 -62.28 -2.85
N ALA A 513 -10.42 -61.61 -3.93
CA ALA A 513 -11.59 -61.97 -4.76
C ALA A 513 -13.01 -61.69 -4.22
N ARG A 514 -14.05 -61.53 -5.05
CA ARG A 514 -14.16 -61.15 -6.49
C ARG A 514 -15.58 -60.62 -6.73
N GLY A 515 -15.74 -59.48 -7.42
CA GLY A 515 -17.01 -58.96 -7.94
C GLY A 515 -16.80 -58.39 -9.34
N ARG A 516 -17.73 -58.63 -10.29
CA ARG A 516 -17.49 -58.38 -11.73
C ARG A 516 -18.15 -57.09 -12.25
N LEU A 517 -17.50 -56.52 -13.28
CA LEU A 517 -17.93 -55.39 -14.10
C LEU A 517 -19.28 -55.64 -14.81
N LYS A 518 -19.99 -54.55 -15.16
CA LYS A 518 -20.47 -54.35 -16.55
C LYS A 518 -20.71 -52.88 -16.94
N ILE A 519 -19.60 -52.22 -17.30
CA ILE A 519 -19.40 -51.37 -18.50
C ILE A 519 -20.63 -50.71 -19.15
N SER A 520 -20.66 -49.38 -19.24
CA SER A 520 -20.75 -48.66 -20.55
C SER A 520 -20.36 -47.17 -20.46
N ASN A 521 -19.55 -46.76 -21.44
CA ASN A 521 -18.98 -45.43 -21.76
C ASN A 521 -18.31 -45.63 -23.17
N PRO A 522 -18.01 -44.63 -24.03
CA PRO A 522 -18.00 -43.19 -23.77
C PRO A 522 -18.51 -42.27 -24.93
N ASN A 523 -18.19 -40.97 -24.80
CA ASN A 523 -18.01 -39.93 -25.82
C ASN A 523 -19.19 -39.09 -26.34
N ARG A 524 -19.25 -37.87 -25.78
CA ARG A 524 -18.98 -36.59 -26.47
C ARG A 524 -19.35 -36.49 -27.97
N LEU A 525 -20.27 -35.57 -28.29
CA LEU A 525 -20.12 -34.63 -29.40
C LEU A 525 -21.15 -33.48 -29.33
N LEU A 526 -20.68 -32.26 -29.04
CA LEU A 526 -21.11 -31.01 -29.70
C LEU A 526 -20.29 -29.83 -29.15
N VAL A 527 -19.68 -29.09 -30.08
CA VAL A 527 -18.92 -27.85 -29.89
C VAL A 527 -19.41 -26.89 -31.00
N ASP A 528 -19.14 -25.59 -30.85
CA ASP A 528 -19.42 -24.51 -31.80
C ASP A 528 -20.90 -24.16 -32.08
N GLN A 529 -21.35 -23.06 -31.47
CA GLN A 529 -21.76 -21.88 -32.23
C GLN A 529 -21.68 -20.60 -31.36
N CYS A 530 -21.61 -19.43 -32.01
CA CYS A 530 -21.57 -18.09 -31.40
C CYS A 530 -20.25 -17.65 -30.71
N LEU A 531 -19.13 -17.75 -31.43
CA LEU A 531 -18.13 -16.66 -31.40
C LEU A 531 -18.59 -15.50 -32.33
N LEU A 532 -18.02 -14.30 -32.10
CA LEU A 532 -18.09 -13.04 -32.87
C LEU A 532 -18.97 -11.90 -32.30
N CYS A 533 -18.34 -11.02 -31.51
CA CYS A 533 -18.37 -9.56 -31.75
C CYS A 533 -17.33 -8.81 -30.87
N LEU A 534 -16.79 -7.71 -31.39
CA LEU A 534 -15.97 -6.71 -30.69
C LEU A 534 -14.64 -7.20 -30.07
N GLY A 535 -13.80 -7.83 -30.89
CA GLY A 535 -12.36 -7.96 -30.67
C GLY A 535 -11.58 -7.59 -31.93
N VAL A 536 -11.46 -6.29 -32.23
CA VAL A 536 -10.69 -5.78 -33.37
C VAL A 536 -9.87 -4.57 -32.94
N GLU A 537 -8.55 -4.77 -32.85
CA GLU A 537 -7.59 -3.66 -32.83
C GLU A 537 -7.51 -3.04 -34.23
N VAL A 538 -7.43 -1.71 -34.32
CA VAL A 538 -7.14 -1.02 -35.59
C VAL A 538 -5.91 -0.15 -35.39
N PHE A 539 -4.81 -0.54 -36.02
CA PHE A 539 -3.61 0.28 -36.15
C PHE A 539 -3.95 1.58 -36.89
N GLY A 540 -3.41 2.70 -36.42
CA GLY A 540 -3.65 4.01 -37.03
C GLY A 540 -2.98 4.14 -38.40
N LEU A 541 -3.77 4.21 -39.47
CA LEU A 541 -3.37 4.65 -40.80
C LEU A 541 -4.36 5.71 -41.31
N GLN A 542 -3.84 6.79 -41.90
CA GLN A 542 -4.63 7.95 -42.31
C GLN A 542 -5.17 7.80 -43.73
N VAL A 543 -6.48 8.01 -43.93
CA VAL A 543 -7.07 8.43 -45.22
C VAL A 543 -8.19 9.44 -44.95
N HIS A 544 -8.32 10.46 -45.80
CA HIS A 544 -9.39 11.48 -45.72
C HIS A 544 -10.70 10.97 -46.36
N GLY A 545 -11.87 11.40 -45.85
CA GLY A 545 -13.17 11.14 -46.49
C GLY A 545 -14.36 11.86 -45.85
N ILE A 546 -15.04 12.73 -46.61
CA ILE A 546 -16.14 13.61 -46.17
C ILE A 546 -17.51 12.90 -46.31
N ILE A 547 -18.54 13.44 -45.62
CA ILE A 547 -20.03 13.36 -45.80
C ILE A 547 -20.71 12.38 -44.82
N SER A 548 -21.41 12.73 -43.72
CA SER A 548 -22.45 13.74 -43.35
C SER A 548 -23.92 13.26 -43.46
N TRP A 549 -24.75 13.56 -42.45
CA TRP A 549 -26.19 13.21 -42.26
C TRP A 549 -26.52 11.72 -41.99
N GLY A 550 -27.63 11.34 -41.34
CA GLY A 550 -28.56 12.13 -40.52
C GLY A 550 -29.99 11.56 -40.35
N ARG A 551 -30.36 11.13 -39.12
CA ARG A 551 -31.71 10.72 -38.62
C ARG A 551 -32.33 9.42 -39.21
N ILE A 552 -32.95 8.60 -38.35
CA ILE A 552 -34.39 8.21 -38.33
C ILE A 552 -34.63 7.06 -37.32
N PHE A 553 -35.69 7.18 -36.52
CA PHE A 553 -36.36 6.12 -35.73
C PHE A 553 -37.87 6.35 -35.96
N PRO A 554 -38.73 5.30 -36.12
CA PRO A 554 -39.55 4.91 -34.95
C PRO A 554 -40.20 3.49 -34.92
N LYS A 555 -40.63 3.11 -33.69
CA LYS A 555 -41.87 2.36 -33.31
C LYS A 555 -42.03 0.83 -33.51
N CYS A 556 -42.62 0.23 -32.44
CA CYS A 556 -43.43 -1.01 -32.34
C CYS A 556 -42.72 -2.35 -32.65
N TRP A 557 -42.81 -3.43 -31.85
CA TRP A 557 -43.70 -3.88 -30.76
C TRP A 557 -45.13 -4.32 -31.15
N ARG A 558 -45.23 -5.52 -31.75
CA ARG A 558 -46.30 -6.52 -31.57
C ARG A 558 -45.89 -7.88 -32.19
N ALA A 559 -46.66 -8.93 -31.87
CA ALA A 559 -46.33 -10.36 -32.05
C ALA A 559 -45.13 -10.83 -31.18
N CYS A 560 -45.09 -12.07 -30.67
CA CYS A 560 -46.01 -13.19 -30.85
C CYS A 560 -46.65 -13.67 -29.53
N ARG A 561 -47.95 -14.01 -29.53
CA ARG A 561 -48.60 -14.71 -28.41
C ARG A 561 -49.86 -15.46 -28.87
N GLN A 562 -49.74 -16.73 -29.29
CA GLN A 562 -50.88 -17.67 -29.33
C GLN A 562 -50.41 -19.13 -29.53
N ARG A 563 -50.72 -19.97 -28.52
CA ARG A 563 -51.16 -21.40 -28.57
C ARG A 563 -50.64 -22.18 -27.36
N GLN A 564 -51.46 -22.20 -26.30
CA GLN A 564 -51.55 -23.29 -25.34
C GLN A 564 -53.04 -23.56 -25.12
N SER A 565 -53.43 -24.84 -25.01
CA SER A 565 -54.83 -25.26 -24.99
C SER A 565 -55.12 -26.20 -23.82
N ALA A 566 -56.07 -25.79 -22.98
CA ALA A 566 -56.89 -26.60 -22.07
C ALA A 566 -56.21 -27.60 -21.10
N ARG A 567 -56.29 -27.30 -19.80
CA ARG A 567 -57.22 -28.01 -18.87
C ARG A 567 -57.44 -27.21 -17.56
N ARG A 568 -58.56 -27.52 -16.90
CA ARG A 568 -59.14 -27.04 -15.62
C ARG A 568 -59.93 -28.25 -15.04
N PRO A 569 -60.55 -28.23 -13.82
CA PRO A 569 -60.76 -27.16 -12.82
C PRO A 569 -60.05 -27.53 -11.48
N ARG A 570 -60.34 -27.07 -10.24
CA ARG A 570 -61.47 -26.44 -9.49
C ARG A 570 -60.89 -25.39 -8.50
N ASP A 571 -61.52 -24.22 -8.29
CA ASP A 571 -62.50 -23.89 -7.21
C ASP A 571 -61.83 -23.79 -5.81
N ASN A 572 -62.05 -22.78 -4.95
CA ASN A 572 -63.22 -21.91 -4.73
C ASN A 572 -62.84 -20.43 -4.38
N SER A 573 -63.80 -19.59 -3.97
CA SER A 573 -63.64 -18.15 -3.63
C SER A 573 -64.54 -17.78 -2.41
N PRO A 574 -64.88 -16.51 -2.04
CA PRO A 574 -64.34 -15.17 -2.39
C PRO A 574 -64.15 -14.21 -1.17
N ARG A 575 -63.62 -12.98 -1.40
CA ARG A 575 -64.32 -11.67 -1.13
C ARG A 575 -63.44 -10.41 -1.28
N ARG A 576 -63.90 -9.50 -2.16
CA ARG A 576 -63.95 -8.00 -2.12
C ARG A 576 -62.65 -7.20 -1.81
N ALA A 577 -62.19 -6.21 -2.58
CA ALA A 577 -62.84 -5.06 -3.29
C ALA A 577 -63.33 -3.93 -2.34
N ALA A 578 -63.18 -2.63 -2.62
CA ALA A 578 -62.62 -1.97 -3.82
C ALA A 578 -62.29 -0.45 -3.64
N PHE A 579 -61.41 0.07 -4.51
CA PHE A 579 -61.35 1.42 -5.10
C PHE A 579 -61.00 2.73 -4.31
N ARG A 580 -60.37 3.63 -5.08
CA ARG A 580 -60.08 5.09 -4.94
C ARG A 580 -61.35 5.93 -5.30
N PRO A 581 -61.44 7.30 -5.21
CA PRO A 581 -60.40 8.28 -5.59
C PRO A 581 -60.44 9.75 -5.03
N CYS A 582 -59.63 10.61 -5.68
CA CYS A 582 -59.72 12.09 -5.81
C CYS A 582 -59.09 13.01 -4.73
N ALA A 583 -58.95 14.30 -5.11
CA ALA A 583 -58.11 15.33 -4.49
C ALA A 583 -58.72 16.74 -4.70
N THR A 584 -58.25 17.79 -4.00
CA THR A 584 -58.23 19.21 -4.46
C THR A 584 -57.65 20.20 -3.41
N HIS A 585 -57.02 21.31 -3.86
CA HIS A 585 -57.08 22.69 -3.29
C HIS A 585 -56.47 23.00 -1.88
N THR A 586 -55.95 24.20 -1.52
CA THR A 586 -55.50 25.45 -2.22
C THR A 586 -54.59 26.34 -1.31
N PHE A 587 -54.03 27.43 -1.86
CA PHE A 587 -53.62 28.71 -1.18
C PHE A 587 -52.31 28.67 -0.32
N LEU A 588 -51.52 29.75 -0.10
CA LEU A 588 -51.66 31.21 -0.31
C LEU A 588 -50.32 31.93 -0.73
N LYS A 589 -50.40 32.80 -1.76
CA LYS A 589 -49.82 34.15 -2.01
C LYS A 589 -48.43 34.68 -1.52
N ASN A 590 -47.99 35.69 -2.30
CA ASN A 590 -47.02 36.80 -2.08
C ASN A 590 -45.52 36.51 -2.39
N LEU A 591 -44.85 37.19 -3.35
CA LEU A 591 -44.60 38.63 -3.63
C LEU A 591 -43.52 39.24 -2.69
N PHE A 592 -42.49 39.99 -3.13
CA PHE A 592 -42.11 40.45 -4.50
C PHE A 592 -40.59 40.73 -4.68
N LEU A 593 -40.23 41.28 -5.85
CA LEU A 593 -38.88 41.57 -6.40
C LEU A 593 -38.07 42.67 -5.66
N GLY A 594 -36.73 42.73 -5.85
CA GLY A 594 -35.89 43.83 -5.31
C GLY A 594 -34.36 43.78 -5.57
N GLN A 595 -33.91 43.87 -6.82
CA GLN A 595 -32.55 44.35 -7.22
C GLN A 595 -32.60 45.89 -7.39
N PRO A 596 -31.48 46.69 -7.48
CA PRO A 596 -30.19 46.35 -8.10
C PRO A 596 -28.91 46.98 -7.47
N TRP A 597 -27.83 47.04 -8.27
CA TRP A 597 -26.47 47.54 -7.94
C TRP A 597 -26.36 49.07 -7.80
N TYR A 598 -25.26 49.55 -7.16
CA TYR A 598 -24.37 50.53 -7.83
C TYR A 598 -22.90 50.52 -7.34
N LYS A 599 -22.02 51.25 -8.03
CA LYS A 599 -20.58 51.43 -7.75
C LYS A 599 -20.27 52.74 -7.02
N SER A 600 -19.08 52.81 -6.42
CA SER A 600 -18.05 53.89 -6.53
C SER A 600 -17.38 54.22 -5.18
N ALA A 601 -16.34 55.06 -5.20
CA ALA A 601 -15.42 55.25 -4.07
C ALA A 601 -15.00 56.72 -3.94
N HIS A 602 -14.63 57.17 -2.73
CA HIS A 602 -13.37 57.92 -2.54
C HIS A 602 -12.96 58.31 -1.09
N ARG A 603 -11.63 58.47 -0.93
CA ARG A 603 -10.89 59.46 -0.12
C ARG A 603 -10.83 59.43 1.44
N ARG A 604 -9.59 59.13 1.90
CA ARG A 604 -8.68 59.98 2.73
C ARG A 604 -9.14 60.51 4.11
N ARG A 605 -8.45 60.05 5.17
CA ARG A 605 -7.50 60.77 6.08
C ARG A 605 -7.29 59.87 7.33
N SER A 606 -6.10 59.51 7.86
CA SER A 606 -4.77 60.11 8.04
C SER A 606 -4.58 60.85 9.38
N GLN A 607 -3.79 60.27 10.30
CA GLN A 607 -2.87 60.90 11.27
C GLN A 607 -1.92 59.78 11.79
N ARG A 608 -0.57 59.95 11.76
CA ARG A 608 0.35 60.56 12.76
C ARG A 608 0.54 59.68 14.01
N ASP A 609 1.73 59.50 14.60
CA ASP A 609 3.15 59.85 14.31
C ASP A 609 4.06 58.86 15.10
N GLY A 610 5.39 58.72 14.92
CA GLY A 610 6.30 59.26 13.90
C GLY A 610 7.80 59.25 14.33
N ALA A 611 8.71 59.07 13.35
CA ALA A 611 10.18 59.27 13.44
C ALA A 611 10.99 58.33 14.39
N ARG A 612 12.33 58.16 14.30
CA ARG A 612 13.46 58.89 13.65
C ARG A 612 14.40 57.87 12.93
N ARG A 613 14.90 58.15 11.71
CA ARG A 613 16.26 58.70 11.32
C ARG A 613 17.47 57.86 11.82
N LEU A 614 18.58 57.64 11.09
CA LEU A 614 19.20 58.36 9.95
C LEU A 614 19.91 57.41 8.92
N HIS A 615 20.26 57.98 7.75
CA HIS A 615 21.25 57.50 6.76
C HIS A 615 22.49 58.44 6.82
N PRO A 616 23.72 58.12 6.33
CA PRO A 616 24.00 58.33 4.88
C PRO A 616 25.23 57.62 4.19
N ARG A 617 25.14 57.46 2.85
CA ARG A 617 26.16 57.75 1.78
C ARG A 617 27.49 56.96 1.56
N PHE A 618 27.66 56.55 0.27
CA PHE A 618 28.90 56.50 -0.58
C PHE A 618 30.09 55.57 -0.16
N CYS A 619 31.05 55.16 -1.02
CA CYS A 619 31.35 55.42 -2.45
C CYS A 619 32.01 54.21 -3.19
N CYS A 620 32.52 54.40 -4.43
CA CYS A 620 32.98 53.36 -5.37
C CYS A 620 34.52 53.18 -5.48
N LYS A 621 34.99 51.96 -5.85
CA LYS A 621 36.14 51.58 -6.73
C LYS A 621 36.32 50.04 -6.67
N ALA A 622 36.69 49.22 -7.67
CA ALA A 622 37.17 49.32 -9.07
C ALA A 622 38.69 49.03 -9.32
N ARG A 623 38.95 48.04 -10.20
CA ARG A 623 40.25 47.49 -10.70
C ARG A 623 41.02 46.62 -9.67
N ALA A 624 41.60 45.44 -9.96
CA ALA A 624 42.28 44.84 -11.13
C ALA A 624 43.77 45.28 -11.27
N ALA A 625 44.74 44.46 -11.72
CA ALA A 625 44.67 43.18 -12.45
C ALA A 625 45.98 42.32 -12.30
N THR A 626 46.20 41.39 -13.26
CA THR A 626 47.50 40.81 -13.72
C THR A 626 48.26 39.81 -12.83
N SER A 627 48.93 38.75 -13.33
CA SER A 627 49.04 38.12 -14.68
C SER A 627 49.76 36.72 -14.58
N CYS A 628 50.06 35.90 -15.60
CA CYS A 628 49.90 35.94 -17.07
C CYS A 628 50.09 34.53 -17.73
N ARG A 629 49.39 34.27 -18.85
CA ARG A 629 49.83 33.48 -20.04
C ARG A 629 50.07 31.95 -19.90
N SER A 630 49.97 31.12 -20.97
CA SER A 630 49.70 31.40 -22.39
C SER A 630 49.08 30.24 -23.20
N ARG A 631 48.08 30.59 -24.05
CA ARG A 631 47.88 30.21 -25.49
C ARG A 631 47.68 28.70 -25.85
N THR A 632 46.85 28.27 -26.82
CA THR A 632 46.00 28.89 -27.89
C THR A 632 44.89 27.86 -28.31
N HIS A 633 43.96 27.98 -29.27
CA HIS A 633 43.60 28.92 -30.37
C HIS A 633 42.04 28.96 -30.51
N ARG A 634 41.37 30.05 -30.94
CA ARG A 634 40.80 30.37 -32.29
C ARG A 634 39.99 29.24 -32.99
N CYS A 635 38.82 29.49 -33.63
CA CYS A 635 38.00 30.72 -33.78
C CYS A 635 36.58 30.48 -34.36
N LEU A 636 35.57 31.24 -33.85
CA LEU A 636 34.38 31.81 -34.57
C LEU A 636 33.33 30.85 -35.22
N HIS A 637 32.07 31.22 -35.51
CA HIS A 637 31.33 32.51 -35.47
C HIS A 637 29.83 32.31 -35.08
N PHE A 638 29.15 33.36 -34.58
CA PHE A 638 27.69 33.41 -34.29
C PHE A 638 26.90 34.14 -35.40
N PRO A 639 25.58 33.86 -35.57
CA PRO A 639 24.52 34.81 -35.11
C PRO A 639 23.22 34.12 -34.59
N THR A 640 22.08 34.80 -34.31
CA THR A 640 21.78 35.76 -33.21
C THR A 640 20.25 35.95 -33.00
N VAL A 641 19.75 35.93 -31.74
CA VAL A 641 18.64 36.80 -31.19
C VAL A 641 17.19 36.47 -31.67
N ARG A 642 16.06 36.66 -30.94
CA ARG A 642 15.68 37.50 -29.77
C ARG A 642 14.64 36.81 -28.84
N LEU A 643 14.51 37.30 -27.60
CA LEU A 643 13.37 37.07 -26.68
C LEU A 643 12.62 38.39 -26.42
N ALA A 644 11.32 38.30 -26.11
CA ALA A 644 10.46 39.37 -25.58
C ALA A 644 9.43 38.76 -24.63
#